data_AF-A0A9W9QHS3-F1
#
_entry.id   AF-A0A9W9QHS3-F1
#
_cell.length_a   1.000
_cell.length_b   1.000
_cell.length_c   1.000
_cell.angle_alpha   90.00
_cell.angle_beta   90.00
_cell.angle_gamma   90.00
#
_symmetry.space_group_name_H-M   'P 1'
#
loop_
_entity.id
_entity.type
_entity.pdbx_description
1 polymer ?
#
loop_
_entity_poly.entity_id
_entity_poly.type
_entity_poly.pdbx_seq_one_letter_code
_entity_poly.pdbx_strand_id
1 'polypeptide(L)'
;MTVEIQNGVKDVQSALPLVQKLSKDHDLVLKTFRLLIADLCQQFNGGHPGGAIGMAAIGVSLWKYVMRYAPHSPGFFNRDRFVLSNGHTCLFQYSFLHLTGYKAMTFEQLKSYHSDRVDALCPGHPEIEHEGIEVTTGPLGQGIANAVGLAMATKNLAATYNRPGFDVVNNHTWCMIGDACLQEGVGLEAISLAGHFRLNNLTVIYDNNQITCDGSVDLTNTEDVNAKMRACGWNVIEVSDGCFDIEGIVAALEQARASTEKPTFINIKTVIGLDSSVAGTAVAHGAAFGAKSIVDMKTAYGFNPEEHFVIGESVRRFFQGLPERGEQWVQEWDQLVREYTSKYPELGANFQSRVRGELPVNWQDHIPTSFPEKPTATRAASGMVFNPVAKEVNSFMVGTADLSPSVNMIWPGKVDFQHPDLRTTCGINGDYAGRYIHYGVREHAMAAISNGLAAYSPNTIIPVTSTFFMFYLYAAPAVRMGALQHLQIIHVATHDSIGMGEDGPTHQPIELANLYRAMPNLLYIRPGDSEETAGAWIAAIGAKNTPSIISTSRQTLPQLAETRRESVALGAYVLSEAESATVTLIGVGAELSFALQVADQLKAQKGIIARVVSFPCQRLFERQSLKYKRDTLQRHRGIPAVVIEPYAPNGWERYADAGICVTRFGHSLPGKAAYKFFGFETDTLTSKVANYLEQISKDEFLRGEFVEL
;
A
#
# COMPACT_ATOMS: atom_id res chain seq x y z
N MET A 1 31.21 49.82 -4.32
CA MET A 1 29.83 50.16 -3.92
C MET A 1 29.12 48.87 -3.66
N THR A 2 29.20 48.42 -2.43
CA THR A 2 28.59 47.21 -1.88
C THR A 2 27.16 47.57 -1.48
N VAL A 3 26.18 46.91 -2.09
CA VAL A 3 24.78 47.03 -1.70
C VAL A 3 24.61 46.19 -0.43
N GLU A 4 24.49 46.88 0.71
CA GLU A 4 23.98 46.30 1.96
C GLU A 4 22.50 45.95 1.76
N ILE A 5 22.16 44.67 1.90
CA ILE A 5 20.78 44.22 2.01
C ILE A 5 20.38 44.37 3.49
N GLN A 6 19.45 45.28 3.78
CA GLN A 6 18.92 45.53 5.12
C GLN A 6 17.82 44.52 5.45
N ASN A 7 18.08 43.66 6.45
CA ASN A 7 17.12 42.72 7.02
C ASN A 7 16.01 43.45 7.80
N GLY A 8 14.75 43.16 7.45
CA GLY A 8 13.55 43.89 7.89
C GLY A 8 13.00 43.63 9.30
N VAL A 9 13.74 43.08 10.29
CA VAL A 9 13.23 42.98 11.68
C VAL A 9 14.37 43.14 12.70
N LYS A 10 14.15 43.96 13.74
CA LYS A 10 15.10 44.24 14.85
C LYS A 10 15.21 43.06 15.84
N ASP A 11 16.45 42.65 16.10
CA ASP A 11 16.85 41.60 17.07
C ASP A 11 16.49 41.91 18.53
N VAL A 12 16.07 40.88 19.28
CA VAL A 12 16.21 40.79 20.76
C VAL A 12 16.56 39.35 21.13
N GLN A 13 17.66 39.15 21.86
CA GLN A 13 18.08 37.86 22.43
C GLN A 13 17.29 37.50 23.70
N SER A 14 16.91 36.23 23.89
CA SER A 14 16.77 35.63 25.23
C SER A 14 16.91 34.10 25.22
N ALA A 15 17.38 33.56 26.35
CA ALA A 15 17.57 32.13 26.63
C ALA A 15 16.26 31.48 27.11
N LEU A 16 15.98 30.24 26.67
CA LEU A 16 14.70 29.53 26.78
C LEU A 16 14.20 29.23 28.21
N PRO A 17 13.01 29.74 28.60
CA PRO A 17 12.09 29.11 29.54
C PRO A 17 10.80 28.67 28.80
N LEU A 18 9.89 27.99 29.51
CA LEU A 18 8.54 27.57 29.05
C LEU A 18 7.94 28.52 28.01
N VAL A 19 7.55 27.94 26.86
CA VAL A 19 7.01 28.62 25.68
C VAL A 19 5.85 29.53 26.11
N GLN A 20 5.97 30.84 25.88
CA GLN A 20 4.82 31.76 26.00
C GLN A 20 3.86 31.53 24.82
N LYS A 21 2.56 31.77 25.02
CA LYS A 21 1.44 31.63 24.04
C LYS A 21 1.77 31.92 22.56
N LEU A 22 2.63 32.89 22.26
CA LEU A 22 3.33 33.01 20.97
C LEU A 22 4.57 33.92 21.17
N SER A 23 5.79 33.38 21.10
CA SER A 23 6.99 34.22 21.14
C SER A 23 7.17 35.02 19.84
N LYS A 24 8.01 36.06 19.85
CA LYS A 24 8.34 36.82 18.62
C LYS A 24 8.95 35.93 17.53
N ASP A 25 9.78 34.96 17.92
CA ASP A 25 10.40 34.03 16.99
C ASP A 25 9.37 33.08 16.38
N HIS A 26 8.43 32.58 17.20
CA HIS A 26 7.33 31.75 16.71
C HIS A 26 6.46 32.51 15.71
N ASP A 27 6.04 33.73 16.05
CA ASP A 27 5.24 34.58 15.16
C ASP A 27 5.94 34.80 13.81
N LEU A 28 7.24 35.12 13.83
CA LEU A 28 8.03 35.30 12.62
C LEU A 28 8.12 34.01 11.78
N VAL A 29 8.33 32.86 12.42
CA VAL A 29 8.37 31.55 11.74
C VAL A 29 7.04 31.21 11.10
N LEU A 30 5.91 31.39 11.81
CA LEU A 30 4.58 31.13 11.27
C LEU A 30 4.29 32.02 10.05
N LYS A 31 4.54 33.33 10.16
CA LYS A 31 4.35 34.26 9.04
C LYS A 31 5.23 33.93 7.84
N THR A 32 6.51 33.64 8.08
CA THR A 32 7.46 33.27 7.02
C THR A 32 7.03 31.98 6.32
N PHE A 33 6.65 30.95 7.09
CA PHE A 33 6.18 29.68 6.54
C PHE A 33 4.95 29.90 5.65
N ARG A 34 3.97 30.67 6.14
CA ARG A 34 2.74 30.93 5.40
C ARG A 34 2.98 31.67 4.07
N LEU A 35 3.83 32.70 4.10
CA LEU A 35 4.20 33.45 2.90
C LEU A 35 5.01 32.58 1.92
N LEU A 36 5.92 31.73 2.42
CA LEU A 36 6.66 30.78 1.60
C LEU A 36 5.73 29.83 0.84
N ILE A 37 4.74 29.23 1.52
CA ILE A 37 3.75 28.37 0.86
C ILE A 37 2.97 29.16 -0.21
N ALA A 38 2.54 30.38 0.11
CA ALA A 38 1.79 31.21 -0.82
C ALA A 38 2.62 31.53 -2.08
N ASP A 39 3.90 31.89 -1.93
CA ASP A 39 4.81 32.12 -3.06
C ASP A 39 5.06 30.84 -3.88
N LEU A 40 5.28 29.69 -3.22
CA LEU A 40 5.52 28.40 -3.88
C LEU A 40 4.34 27.95 -4.75
N CYS A 41 3.10 28.16 -4.29
CA CYS A 41 1.92 27.90 -5.12
C CYS A 41 1.77 28.95 -6.24
N GLN A 42 2.04 30.22 -5.94
CA GLN A 42 1.84 31.30 -6.91
C GLN A 42 2.79 31.23 -8.10
N GLN A 43 4.02 30.74 -7.92
CA GLN A 43 5.04 30.73 -8.96
C GLN A 43 4.61 29.97 -10.23
N PHE A 44 3.76 28.92 -10.08
CA PHE A 44 3.16 28.16 -11.19
C PHE A 44 1.64 28.28 -11.24
N ASN A 45 1.08 29.23 -10.49
CA ASN A 45 -0.35 29.51 -10.42
C ASN A 45 -1.21 28.26 -10.09
N GLY A 46 -0.74 27.40 -9.18
CA GLY A 46 -1.41 26.15 -8.83
C GLY A 46 -0.87 25.52 -7.54
N GLY A 47 -1.62 24.57 -6.98
CA GLY A 47 -1.29 23.89 -5.73
C GLY A 47 -2.31 24.15 -4.63
N HIS A 48 -2.03 23.66 -3.42
CA HIS A 48 -2.98 23.65 -2.30
C HIS A 48 -2.44 24.43 -1.08
N PRO A 49 -2.41 25.78 -1.14
CA PRO A 49 -1.84 26.59 -0.06
C PRO A 49 -2.72 26.61 1.20
N GLY A 50 -4.04 26.44 1.06
CA GLY A 50 -5.00 26.67 2.14
C GLY A 50 -4.72 25.89 3.42
N GLY A 51 -4.76 24.56 3.35
CA GLY A 51 -4.54 23.70 4.51
C GLY A 51 -3.10 23.81 5.03
N ALA A 52 -2.11 23.82 4.12
CA ALA A 52 -0.69 23.90 4.49
C ALA A 52 -0.37 25.14 5.34
N ILE A 53 -0.97 26.30 5.03
CA ILE A 53 -0.82 27.55 5.79
C ILE A 53 -1.53 27.51 7.14
N GLY A 54 -2.74 26.95 7.19
CA GLY A 54 -3.53 26.81 8.43
C GLY A 54 -2.83 25.92 9.46
N MET A 55 -2.15 24.87 8.99
CA MET A 55 -1.45 23.89 9.84
C MET A 55 -0.05 24.33 10.32
N ALA A 56 0.42 25.55 10.02
CA ALA A 56 1.80 25.96 10.30
C ALA A 56 2.23 25.76 11.77
N ALA A 57 1.36 26.12 12.74
CA ALA A 57 1.67 25.94 14.16
C ALA A 57 1.71 24.47 14.58
N ILE A 58 0.90 23.61 13.95
CA ILE A 58 0.95 22.16 14.14
C ILE A 58 2.32 21.61 13.72
N GLY A 59 2.80 22.02 12.54
CA GLY A 59 4.09 21.57 12.03
C GLY A 59 5.28 22.07 12.86
N VAL A 60 5.26 23.33 13.31
CA VAL A 60 6.28 23.83 14.26
C VAL A 60 6.26 23.00 15.54
N SER A 61 5.08 22.77 16.12
CA SER A 61 4.92 21.98 17.35
C SER A 61 5.48 20.57 17.19
N LEU A 62 5.15 19.90 16.08
CA LEU A 62 5.57 18.52 15.84
C LEU A 62 7.07 18.41 15.51
N TRP A 63 7.56 19.10 14.48
CA TRP A 63 8.95 18.93 14.01
C TRP A 63 9.98 19.59 14.93
N LYS A 64 9.70 20.77 15.50
CA LYS A 64 10.69 21.44 16.35
C LYS A 64 10.79 20.75 17.71
N TYR A 65 9.64 20.41 18.31
CA TYR A 65 9.57 20.08 19.73
C TYR A 65 9.35 18.59 20.04
N VAL A 66 8.44 17.91 19.35
CA VAL A 66 7.94 16.61 19.83
C VAL A 66 8.51 15.39 19.07
N MET A 67 8.55 15.45 17.74
CA MET A 67 8.89 14.29 16.90
C MET A 67 10.39 13.92 17.02
N ARG A 68 10.67 12.62 17.08
CA ARG A 68 12.04 12.06 17.10
C ARG A 68 12.43 11.55 15.72
N TYR A 69 13.25 12.31 15.01
CA TYR A 69 13.71 12.05 13.64
C TYR A 69 15.14 12.54 13.43
N ALA A 70 15.80 12.10 12.37
CA ALA A 70 17.18 12.46 12.06
C ALA A 70 17.30 12.91 10.60
N PRO A 71 17.29 14.23 10.33
CA PRO A 71 17.34 14.77 8.96
C PRO A 71 18.53 14.31 8.12
N HIS A 72 19.66 14.01 8.77
CA HIS A 72 20.89 13.57 8.11
C HIS A 72 21.02 12.04 8.01
N SER A 73 20.13 11.31 8.69
CA SER A 73 20.02 9.85 8.73
C SER A 73 18.54 9.43 8.66
N PRO A 74 17.78 9.83 7.64
CA PRO A 74 16.33 9.72 7.62
C PRO A 74 15.83 8.27 7.60
N GLY A 75 16.69 7.32 7.22
CA GLY A 75 16.40 5.89 7.23
C GLY A 75 16.60 5.18 8.57
N PHE A 76 16.99 5.87 9.65
CA PHE A 76 17.25 5.18 10.92
C PHE A 76 15.98 4.45 11.42
N PHE A 77 16.18 3.23 11.93
CA PHE A 77 15.10 2.23 12.04
C PHE A 77 14.02 2.61 13.06
N ASN A 78 14.45 3.11 14.22
CA ASN A 78 13.58 3.43 15.36
C ASN A 78 13.12 4.90 15.37
N ARG A 79 13.03 5.53 14.20
CA ARG A 79 12.51 6.91 14.07
C ARG A 79 11.01 6.95 14.29
N ASP A 80 10.53 8.06 14.85
CA ASP A 80 9.13 8.36 14.71
C ASP A 80 8.77 8.55 13.24
N ARG A 81 7.57 8.11 12.89
CA ARG A 81 7.06 8.11 11.51
C ARG A 81 6.01 9.19 11.37
N PHE A 82 6.05 9.92 10.26
CA PHE A 82 5.03 10.91 9.94
C PHE A 82 4.33 10.56 8.62
N VAL A 83 2.99 10.55 8.64
CA VAL A 83 2.16 10.33 7.46
C VAL A 83 1.26 11.55 7.24
N LEU A 84 1.33 12.14 6.05
CA LEU A 84 0.43 13.19 5.60
C LEU A 84 -0.73 12.57 4.82
N SER A 85 -1.82 12.17 5.48
CA SER A 85 -2.95 11.51 4.81
C SER A 85 -3.72 12.48 3.91
N ASN A 86 -3.83 13.75 4.29
CA ASN A 86 -4.31 14.84 3.44
C ASN A 86 -3.20 15.31 2.47
N GLY A 87 -2.71 14.37 1.65
CA GLY A 87 -1.48 14.51 0.85
C GLY A 87 -1.45 15.70 -0.11
N HIS A 88 -2.60 16.25 -0.51
CA HIS A 88 -2.64 17.47 -1.34
C HIS A 88 -1.95 18.66 -0.66
N THR A 89 -1.88 18.68 0.67
CA THR A 89 -1.16 19.69 1.47
C THR A 89 0.36 19.44 1.53
N CYS A 90 0.95 18.67 0.60
CA CYS A 90 2.33 18.20 0.60
C CYS A 90 3.40 19.27 0.88
N LEU A 91 3.18 20.51 0.44
CA LEU A 91 4.05 21.64 0.76
C LEU A 91 4.23 21.88 2.27
N PHE A 92 3.26 21.50 3.10
CA PHE A 92 3.40 21.44 4.55
C PHE A 92 4.60 20.57 4.95
N GLN A 93 4.60 19.31 4.53
CA GLN A 93 5.65 18.35 4.84
C GLN A 93 6.97 18.75 4.19
N TYR A 94 6.99 19.05 2.89
CA TYR A 94 8.22 19.41 2.17
C TYR A 94 8.92 20.63 2.77
N SER A 95 8.16 21.64 3.18
CA SER A 95 8.72 22.83 3.82
C SER A 95 9.34 22.51 5.18
N PHE A 96 8.74 21.65 5.99
CA PHE A 96 9.37 21.20 7.24
C PHE A 96 10.59 20.30 7.00
N LEU A 97 10.58 19.44 5.98
CA LEU A 97 11.77 18.68 5.59
C LEU A 97 12.93 19.63 5.22
N HIS A 98 12.65 20.69 4.46
CA HIS A 98 13.64 21.73 4.14
C HIS A 98 14.13 22.46 5.40
N LEU A 99 13.21 23.02 6.19
CA LEU A 99 13.53 23.85 7.34
C LEU A 99 14.28 23.09 8.44
N THR A 100 14.04 21.79 8.58
CA THR A 100 14.67 20.94 9.61
C THR A 100 16.01 20.35 9.15
N GLY A 101 16.39 20.53 7.89
CA GLY A 101 17.73 20.21 7.39
C GLY A 101 17.86 18.83 6.71
N TYR A 102 16.79 18.30 6.11
CA TYR A 102 16.93 17.11 5.26
C TYR A 102 17.82 17.43 4.06
N LYS A 103 18.89 16.63 3.86
CA LYS A 103 19.92 16.92 2.85
C LYS A 103 19.35 16.96 1.42
N ALA A 104 18.46 16.03 1.10
CA ALA A 104 17.82 15.96 -0.22
C ALA A 104 16.84 17.12 -0.46
N MET A 105 16.19 17.63 0.59
CA MET A 105 15.18 18.68 0.49
C MET A 105 15.79 20.08 0.51
N THR A 106 16.58 20.36 -0.53
CA THR A 106 17.16 21.70 -0.75
C THR A 106 16.09 22.73 -1.07
N PHE A 107 16.43 24.02 -0.97
CA PHE A 107 15.50 25.09 -1.33
C PHE A 107 15.10 25.07 -2.81
N GLU A 108 16.03 24.69 -3.69
CA GLU A 108 15.74 24.54 -5.13
C GLU A 108 14.83 23.33 -5.42
N GLN A 109 14.89 22.28 -4.59
CA GLN A 109 13.92 21.18 -4.65
C GLN A 109 12.54 21.66 -4.20
N LEU A 110 12.45 22.42 -3.10
CA LEU A 110 11.17 22.98 -2.65
C LEU A 110 10.53 23.89 -3.73
N LYS A 111 11.33 24.74 -4.39
CA LYS A 111 10.87 25.58 -5.51
C LYS A 111 10.49 24.80 -6.76
N SER A 112 10.89 23.53 -6.88
CA SER A 112 10.51 22.68 -8.01
C SER A 112 9.06 22.19 -7.97
N TYR A 113 8.33 22.44 -6.87
CA TYR A 113 6.90 22.11 -6.77
C TYR A 113 6.11 22.65 -7.96
N HIS A 114 5.48 21.76 -8.74
CA HIS A 114 4.76 22.04 -10.00
C HIS A 114 5.63 22.56 -11.17
N SER A 115 6.95 22.49 -11.06
CA SER A 115 7.84 22.75 -12.20
C SER A 115 7.81 21.61 -13.22
N ASP A 116 8.45 21.82 -14.37
CA ASP A 116 8.66 20.83 -15.43
C ASP A 116 9.92 19.97 -15.22
N ARG A 117 10.59 20.09 -14.05
CA ARG A 117 11.78 19.32 -13.71
C ARG A 117 11.45 17.86 -13.45
N VAL A 118 12.10 16.97 -14.18
CA VAL A 118 11.97 15.51 -14.01
C VAL A 118 12.73 14.96 -12.80
N ASP A 119 13.66 15.74 -12.23
CA ASP A 119 14.45 15.41 -11.04
C ASP A 119 13.90 16.09 -9.75
N ALA A 120 12.69 16.64 -9.83
CA ALA A 120 11.99 17.26 -8.71
C ALA A 120 11.63 16.22 -7.64
N LEU A 121 11.86 16.56 -6.36
CA LEU A 121 11.48 15.76 -5.19
C LEU A 121 10.23 16.31 -4.48
N CYS A 122 9.55 17.27 -5.11
CA CYS A 122 8.33 17.90 -4.60
C CYS A 122 7.16 17.72 -5.59
N PRO A 123 6.73 16.48 -5.87
CA PRO A 123 5.52 16.23 -6.65
C PRO A 123 4.27 16.78 -5.96
N GLY A 124 3.16 16.92 -6.71
CA GLY A 124 1.89 17.46 -6.23
C GLY A 124 1.29 16.72 -5.02
N HIS A 125 1.76 15.50 -4.74
CA HIS A 125 1.44 14.68 -3.57
C HIS A 125 2.70 13.94 -3.10
N PRO A 126 2.84 13.57 -1.81
CA PRO A 126 4.02 12.88 -1.30
C PRO A 126 4.20 11.51 -1.93
N GLU A 127 5.44 11.17 -2.26
CA GLU A 127 5.85 9.90 -2.88
C GLU A 127 6.94 9.22 -2.01
N ILE A 128 6.77 7.92 -1.71
CA ILE A 128 7.61 7.13 -0.78
C ILE A 128 9.09 7.07 -1.18
N GLU A 129 9.38 7.32 -2.45
CA GLU A 129 10.72 7.35 -3.04
C GLU A 129 11.57 8.50 -2.49
N HIS A 130 10.97 9.49 -1.83
CA HIS A 130 11.65 10.68 -1.31
C HIS A 130 11.91 10.57 0.20
N GLU A 131 13.11 10.97 0.63
CA GLU A 131 13.49 10.95 2.04
C GLU A 131 12.53 11.79 2.90
N GLY A 132 12.13 11.24 4.05
CA GLY A 132 11.17 11.88 4.96
C GLY A 132 9.71 11.67 4.58
N ILE A 133 9.42 10.90 3.52
CA ILE A 133 8.08 10.43 3.16
C ILE A 133 7.96 8.94 3.49
N GLU A 134 7.09 8.59 4.45
CA GLU A 134 6.91 7.20 4.87
C GLU A 134 6.06 6.36 3.91
N VAL A 135 5.11 7.00 3.23
CA VAL A 135 4.18 6.40 2.27
C VAL A 135 3.71 7.42 1.24
N THR A 136 3.39 6.96 0.04
CA THR A 136 2.74 7.77 -1.00
C THR A 136 1.29 8.02 -0.62
N THR A 137 0.87 9.28 -0.57
CA THR A 137 -0.50 9.68 -0.23
C THR A 137 -1.11 10.57 -1.31
N GLY A 138 -2.31 11.08 -1.08
CA GLY A 138 -3.10 11.84 -2.06
C GLY A 138 -4.51 11.30 -2.18
N PRO A 139 -4.69 10.01 -2.56
CA PRO A 139 -5.97 9.34 -2.40
C PRO A 139 -6.35 9.33 -0.92
N LEU A 140 -7.43 10.03 -0.59
CA LEU A 140 -7.83 10.35 0.78
C LEU A 140 -8.14 9.07 1.57
N GLY A 141 -7.94 9.12 2.89
CA GLY A 141 -8.13 7.98 3.80
C GLY A 141 -7.02 6.91 3.78
N GLN A 142 -6.25 6.76 2.69
CA GLN A 142 -5.18 5.76 2.59
C GLN A 142 -4.10 5.94 3.68
N GLY A 143 -3.64 7.19 3.88
CA GLY A 143 -2.59 7.50 4.85
C GLY A 143 -2.97 7.16 6.30
N ILE A 144 -4.25 7.27 6.66
CA ILE A 144 -4.75 6.81 7.97
C ILE A 144 -4.48 5.30 8.12
N ALA A 145 -4.94 4.51 7.15
CA ALA A 145 -4.75 3.07 7.19
C ALA A 145 -3.26 2.66 7.13
N ASN A 146 -2.44 3.38 6.37
CA ASN A 146 -0.99 3.15 6.37
C ASN A 146 -0.37 3.45 7.74
N ALA A 147 -0.76 4.54 8.40
CA ALA A 147 -0.29 4.88 9.75
C ALA A 147 -0.67 3.81 10.78
N VAL A 148 -1.86 3.21 10.65
CA VAL A 148 -2.24 2.03 11.47
C VAL A 148 -1.29 0.87 11.23
N GLY A 149 -0.94 0.56 9.98
CA GLY A 149 0.06 -0.45 9.64
C GLY A 149 1.44 -0.17 10.23
N LEU A 150 1.93 1.07 10.13
CA LEU A 150 3.21 1.49 10.71
C LEU A 150 3.20 1.34 12.25
N ALA A 151 2.10 1.70 12.91
CA ALA A 151 1.96 1.55 14.36
C ALA A 151 1.89 0.08 14.78
N MET A 152 1.19 -0.78 14.01
CA MET A 152 1.18 -2.23 14.21
C MET A 152 2.56 -2.84 14.06
N ALA A 153 3.35 -2.40 13.07
CA ALA A 153 4.73 -2.84 12.88
C ALA A 153 5.60 -2.55 14.12
N THR A 154 5.56 -1.32 14.65
CA THR A 154 6.25 -0.99 15.91
C THR A 154 5.81 -1.91 17.04
N LYS A 155 4.49 -2.13 17.24
CA LYS A 155 4.00 -3.02 18.30
C LYS A 155 4.50 -4.45 18.17
N ASN A 156 4.48 -4.99 16.95
CA ASN A 156 4.95 -6.35 16.69
C ASN A 156 6.45 -6.51 16.91
N LEU A 157 7.25 -5.59 16.37
CA LEU A 157 8.70 -5.60 16.51
C LEU A 157 9.11 -5.37 17.97
N ALA A 158 8.48 -4.43 18.67
CA ALA A 158 8.74 -4.18 20.09
C ALA A 158 8.44 -5.42 20.95
N ALA A 159 7.26 -6.04 20.77
CA ALA A 159 6.88 -7.25 21.51
C ALA A 159 7.80 -8.44 21.22
N THR A 160 8.35 -8.51 20.00
CA THR A 160 9.26 -9.58 19.59
C THR A 160 10.67 -9.37 20.18
N TYR A 161 11.21 -8.15 20.07
CA TYR A 161 12.64 -7.89 20.29
C TYR A 161 12.98 -7.14 21.57
N ASN A 162 12.11 -6.29 22.13
CA ASN A 162 12.47 -5.54 23.34
C ASN A 162 12.67 -6.49 24.52
N ARG A 163 13.61 -6.15 25.39
CA ARG A 163 13.94 -6.87 26.62
C ARG A 163 14.13 -5.88 27.76
N PRO A 164 14.05 -6.27 29.05
CA PRO A 164 14.24 -5.34 30.16
C PRO A 164 15.55 -4.54 30.04
N GLY A 165 15.43 -3.22 29.96
CA GLY A 165 16.54 -2.28 29.74
C GLY A 165 16.95 -2.07 28.28
N PHE A 166 16.27 -2.69 27.32
CA PHE A 166 16.57 -2.65 25.89
C PHE A 166 15.30 -2.46 25.05
N ASP A 167 14.88 -1.20 24.89
CA ASP A 167 13.78 -0.81 24.01
C ASP A 167 14.31 -0.48 22.61
N VAL A 168 14.77 -1.52 21.90
CA VAL A 168 15.35 -1.38 20.55
C VAL A 168 14.32 -0.92 19.51
N VAL A 169 13.02 -1.13 19.77
CA VAL A 169 11.91 -0.55 18.99
C VAL A 169 10.90 0.08 19.93
N ASN A 170 10.69 1.39 19.84
CA ASN A 170 9.73 2.15 20.66
C ASN A 170 9.22 3.43 19.98
N ASN A 171 9.38 3.54 18.67
CA ASN A 171 8.99 4.73 17.93
C ASN A 171 7.47 4.99 17.93
N HIS A 172 7.10 6.25 17.69
CA HIS A 172 5.72 6.70 17.54
C HIS A 172 5.34 6.89 16.06
N THR A 173 4.05 6.81 15.76
CA THR A 173 3.50 7.14 14.43
C THR A 173 2.54 8.32 14.55
N TRP A 174 2.84 9.38 13.80
CA TRP A 174 2.06 10.61 13.70
C TRP A 174 1.36 10.64 12.34
N CYS A 175 0.05 10.88 12.31
CA CYS A 175 -0.72 10.94 11.07
C CYS A 175 -1.53 12.24 11.02
N MET A 176 -1.23 13.09 10.06
CA MET A 176 -1.99 14.31 9.80
C MET A 176 -3.13 14.01 8.83
N ILE A 177 -4.32 14.50 9.14
CA ILE A 177 -5.53 14.29 8.34
C ILE A 177 -6.32 15.60 8.20
N GLY A 178 -7.22 15.65 7.23
CA GLY A 178 -8.29 16.66 7.15
C GLY A 178 -9.66 15.99 7.04
N ASP A 179 -10.71 16.79 6.87
CA ASP A 179 -12.11 16.34 6.87
C ASP A 179 -12.38 15.19 5.89
N ALA A 180 -11.89 15.31 4.66
CA ALA A 180 -12.18 14.35 3.60
C ALA A 180 -11.57 12.96 3.87
N CYS A 181 -10.49 12.85 4.66
CA CYS A 181 -9.97 11.55 5.07
C CYS A 181 -10.91 10.79 6.01
N LEU A 182 -11.78 11.50 6.75
CA LEU A 182 -12.79 10.92 7.64
C LEU A 182 -14.11 10.61 6.95
N GLN A 183 -14.32 11.13 5.73
CA GLN A 183 -15.47 10.78 4.88
C GLN A 183 -15.20 9.50 4.07
N GLU A 184 -13.93 9.18 3.82
CA GLU A 184 -13.52 7.95 3.13
C GLU A 184 -13.68 6.71 4.00
N GLY A 185 -14.36 5.68 3.46
CA GLY A 185 -14.68 4.45 4.19
C GLY A 185 -13.44 3.73 4.76
N VAL A 186 -12.35 3.68 3.98
CA VAL A 186 -11.08 3.08 4.41
C VAL A 186 -10.50 3.75 5.66
N GLY A 187 -10.68 5.06 5.80
CA GLY A 187 -10.22 5.80 6.99
C GLY A 187 -10.98 5.36 8.24
N LEU A 188 -12.30 5.18 8.14
CA LEU A 188 -13.14 4.75 9.24
C LEU A 188 -12.94 3.27 9.61
N GLU A 189 -12.77 2.39 8.62
CA GLU A 189 -12.38 1.00 8.82
C GLU A 189 -11.09 0.91 9.66
N ALA A 190 -10.07 1.70 9.29
CA ALA A 190 -8.78 1.74 9.96
C ALA A 190 -8.85 2.34 11.37
N ILE A 191 -9.61 3.43 11.57
CA ILE A 191 -9.84 4.05 12.89
C ILE A 191 -10.48 3.06 13.86
N SER A 192 -11.47 2.30 13.39
CA SER A 192 -12.12 1.26 14.18
C SER A 192 -11.12 0.18 14.62
N LEU A 193 -10.28 -0.32 13.69
CA LEU A 193 -9.28 -1.34 13.98
C LEU A 193 -8.18 -0.86 14.93
N ALA A 194 -7.67 0.36 14.74
CA ALA A 194 -6.60 0.91 15.58
C ALA A 194 -7.03 1.07 17.05
N GLY A 195 -8.28 1.49 17.28
CA GLY A 195 -8.87 1.57 18.61
C GLY A 195 -9.09 0.18 19.22
N HIS A 196 -9.57 -0.79 18.43
CA HIS A 196 -9.70 -2.19 18.85
C HIS A 196 -8.36 -2.78 19.31
N PHE A 197 -7.30 -2.60 18.51
CA PHE A 197 -5.95 -3.06 18.85
C PHE A 197 -5.24 -2.21 19.90
N ARG A 198 -5.84 -1.09 20.35
CA ARG A 198 -5.29 -0.20 21.37
C ARG A 198 -3.87 0.28 21.03
N LEU A 199 -3.66 0.73 19.79
CA LEU A 199 -2.35 1.18 19.29
C LEU A 199 -1.91 2.51 19.93
N ASN A 200 -1.47 2.49 21.18
CA ASN A 200 -1.10 3.68 21.96
C ASN A 200 0.07 4.51 21.39
N ASN A 201 0.82 3.94 20.45
CA ASN A 201 1.92 4.57 19.72
C ASN A 201 1.46 5.24 18.42
N LEU A 202 0.15 5.42 18.23
CA LEU A 202 -0.45 6.12 17.10
C LEU A 202 -1.14 7.39 17.58
N THR A 203 -0.84 8.50 16.92
CA THR A 203 -1.57 9.76 17.08
C THR A 203 -2.05 10.28 15.74
N VAL A 204 -3.36 10.51 15.64
CA VAL A 204 -4.00 11.17 14.52
C VAL A 204 -4.21 12.63 14.89
N ILE A 205 -3.67 13.53 14.08
CA ILE A 205 -3.77 14.98 14.20
C ILE A 205 -4.75 15.43 13.11
N TYR A 206 -5.90 15.95 13.53
CA TYR A 206 -6.97 16.36 12.63
C TYR A 206 -6.97 17.87 12.45
N ASP A 207 -6.68 18.31 11.22
CA ASP A 207 -6.91 19.68 10.77
C ASP A 207 -8.42 19.93 10.62
N ASN A 208 -9.02 20.43 11.69
CA ASN A 208 -10.43 20.78 11.73
C ASN A 208 -10.62 22.22 11.24
N ASN A 209 -10.56 22.40 9.92
CA ASN A 209 -10.73 23.71 9.28
C ASN A 209 -12.16 23.93 8.74
N GLN A 210 -13.02 22.90 8.79
CA GLN A 210 -14.43 22.91 8.40
C GLN A 210 -14.70 23.19 6.92
N ILE A 211 -13.72 22.99 6.03
CA ILE A 211 -13.82 23.25 4.59
C ILE A 211 -13.35 22.05 3.74
N THR A 212 -14.11 21.75 2.70
CA THR A 212 -13.76 20.81 1.62
C THR A 212 -13.82 21.50 0.26
N CYS A 213 -13.60 20.77 -0.84
CA CYS A 213 -13.66 21.32 -2.20
C CYS A 213 -15.01 21.98 -2.53
N ASP A 214 -16.11 21.42 -2.04
CA ASP A 214 -17.46 21.86 -2.41
C ASP A 214 -17.95 23.04 -1.55
N GLY A 215 -17.30 23.30 -0.41
CA GLY A 215 -17.77 24.29 0.57
C GLY A 215 -17.46 23.89 2.00
N SER A 216 -18.33 24.30 2.91
CA SER A 216 -18.27 23.88 4.30
C SER A 216 -18.59 22.40 4.47
N VAL A 217 -17.97 21.76 5.47
CA VAL A 217 -18.10 20.32 5.73
C VAL A 217 -19.55 19.91 6.00
N ASP A 218 -20.36 20.79 6.59
CA ASP A 218 -21.78 20.56 6.93
C ASP A 218 -22.69 20.36 5.71
N LEU A 219 -22.20 20.62 4.49
CA LEU A 219 -22.88 20.23 3.26
C LEU A 219 -23.06 18.70 3.13
N THR A 220 -22.10 17.92 3.66
CA THR A 220 -22.09 16.45 3.51
C THR A 220 -21.82 15.69 4.81
N ASN A 221 -21.38 16.37 5.89
CA ASN A 221 -21.07 15.73 7.16
C ASN A 221 -21.36 16.65 8.35
N THR A 222 -22.24 16.23 9.25
CA THR A 222 -22.62 16.94 10.49
C THR A 222 -22.40 16.09 11.74
N GLU A 223 -21.55 15.06 11.65
CA GLU A 223 -21.28 14.14 12.75
C GLU A 223 -20.51 14.81 13.90
N ASP A 224 -20.75 14.34 15.12
CA ASP A 224 -19.84 14.60 16.24
C ASP A 224 -18.60 13.70 16.10
N VAL A 225 -17.58 14.22 15.42
CA VAL A 225 -16.32 13.53 15.18
C VAL A 225 -15.65 13.11 16.49
N ASN A 226 -15.69 13.95 17.52
CA ASN A 226 -15.04 13.64 18.80
C ASN A 226 -15.77 12.50 19.52
N ALA A 227 -17.11 12.51 19.55
CA ALA A 227 -17.89 11.40 20.08
C ALA A 227 -17.65 10.10 19.29
N LYS A 228 -17.60 10.18 17.96
CA LYS A 228 -17.27 9.05 17.08
C LYS A 228 -15.91 8.43 17.43
N MET A 229 -14.86 9.24 17.59
CA MET A 229 -13.52 8.72 17.96
C MET A 229 -13.52 8.06 19.34
N ARG A 230 -14.21 8.64 20.34
CA ARG A 230 -14.36 8.01 21.67
C ARG A 230 -15.10 6.67 21.56
N ALA A 231 -16.16 6.59 20.76
CA ALA A 231 -16.88 5.35 20.51
C ALA A 231 -16.00 4.28 19.83
N CYS A 232 -15.05 4.70 18.97
CA CYS A 232 -14.05 3.82 18.38
C CYS A 232 -12.90 3.44 19.33
N GLY A 233 -12.90 3.89 20.60
CA GLY A 233 -11.89 3.50 21.59
C GLY A 233 -10.64 4.38 21.62
N TRP A 234 -10.71 5.61 21.11
CA TRP A 234 -9.59 6.55 21.10
C TRP A 234 -9.62 7.51 22.30
N ASN A 235 -8.44 7.99 22.72
CA ASN A 235 -8.35 9.22 23.49
C ASN A 235 -8.64 10.41 22.57
N VAL A 236 -9.34 11.43 23.08
CA VAL A 236 -9.63 12.64 22.31
C VAL A 236 -9.13 13.86 23.07
N ILE A 237 -8.30 14.66 22.41
CA ILE A 237 -7.80 15.94 22.90
C ILE A 237 -8.28 17.02 21.91
N GLU A 238 -8.65 18.19 22.44
CA GLU A 238 -9.16 19.31 21.63
C GLU A 238 -8.24 20.52 21.80
N VAL A 239 -7.84 21.13 20.69
CA VAL A 239 -7.08 22.38 20.65
C VAL A 239 -7.93 23.40 19.89
N SER A 240 -8.33 24.47 20.57
CA SER A 240 -9.27 25.45 20.01
C SER A 240 -8.62 26.48 19.08
N ASP A 241 -7.32 26.76 19.27
CA ASP A 241 -6.54 27.65 18.41
C ASP A 241 -5.34 26.91 17.81
N GLY A 242 -5.59 26.19 16.72
CA GLY A 242 -4.56 25.48 15.97
C GLY A 242 -3.68 26.37 15.09
N CYS A 243 -4.03 27.65 14.94
CA CYS A 243 -3.32 28.58 14.08
C CYS A 243 -2.14 29.23 14.80
N PHE A 244 -2.23 29.41 16.12
CA PHE A 244 -1.24 30.17 16.88
C PHE A 244 -0.78 29.51 18.20
N ASP A 245 -1.58 28.63 18.82
CA ASP A 245 -1.27 28.05 20.15
C ASP A 245 -0.27 26.88 20.10
N ILE A 246 0.99 27.19 19.79
CA ILE A 246 2.08 26.19 19.73
C ILE A 246 2.25 25.47 21.08
N GLU A 247 2.11 26.18 22.20
CA GLU A 247 2.24 25.59 23.54
C GLU A 247 1.15 24.53 23.79
N GLY A 248 -0.12 24.88 23.52
CA GLY A 248 -1.25 23.96 23.66
C GLY A 248 -1.13 22.75 22.73
N ILE A 249 -0.67 22.94 21.48
CA ILE A 249 -0.45 21.83 20.55
C ILE A 249 0.69 20.92 21.03
N VAL A 250 1.82 21.47 21.49
CA VAL A 250 2.93 20.67 22.05
C VAL A 250 2.46 19.87 23.26
N ALA A 251 1.69 20.48 24.17
CA ALA A 251 1.13 19.79 25.32
C ALA A 251 0.22 18.62 24.91
N ALA A 252 -0.65 18.82 23.90
CA ALA A 252 -1.52 17.78 23.38
C ALA A 252 -0.73 16.63 22.73
N LEU A 253 0.32 16.93 21.95
CA LEU A 253 1.19 15.94 21.32
C LEU A 253 1.99 15.13 22.34
N GLU A 254 2.56 15.78 23.37
CA GLU A 254 3.27 15.08 24.45
C GLU A 254 2.32 14.21 25.30
N GLN A 255 1.10 14.70 25.59
CA GLN A 255 0.07 13.90 26.24
C GLN A 255 -0.30 12.67 25.39
N ALA A 256 -0.38 12.82 24.07
CA ALA A 256 -0.66 11.72 23.16
C ALA A 256 0.45 10.67 23.15
N ARG A 257 1.72 11.09 23.11
CA ARG A 257 2.90 10.20 23.23
C ARG A 257 2.94 9.47 24.57
N ALA A 258 2.55 10.14 25.65
CA ALA A 258 2.54 9.57 26.99
C ALA A 258 1.42 8.53 27.20
N SER A 259 0.53 8.31 26.22
CA SER A 259 -0.55 7.34 26.35
C SER A 259 -0.03 5.91 26.46
N THR A 260 -0.48 5.19 27.47
CA THR A 260 -0.11 3.78 27.68
C THR A 260 -1.18 2.80 27.20
N GLU A 261 -2.40 3.25 26.92
CA GLU A 261 -3.54 2.34 26.73
C GLU A 261 -4.25 2.45 25.38
N LYS A 262 -4.26 3.61 24.72
CA LYS A 262 -5.13 3.85 23.56
C LYS A 262 -4.47 4.76 22.53
N PRO A 263 -4.78 4.60 21.23
CA PRO A 263 -4.40 5.60 20.25
C PRO A 263 -5.07 6.94 20.58
N THR A 264 -4.46 8.04 20.15
CA THR A 264 -4.93 9.40 20.48
C THR A 264 -5.32 10.17 19.22
N PHE A 265 -6.49 10.80 19.26
CA PHE A 265 -7.01 11.70 18.24
C PHE A 265 -6.97 13.13 18.78
N ILE A 266 -6.25 14.02 18.11
CA ILE A 266 -6.16 15.43 18.49
C ILE A 266 -6.95 16.23 17.47
N ASN A 267 -8.09 16.78 17.89
CA ASN A 267 -8.92 17.65 17.08
C ASN A 267 -8.40 19.09 17.22
N ILE A 268 -7.82 19.64 16.16
CA ILE A 268 -7.18 20.95 16.17
C ILE A 268 -7.95 21.87 15.23
N LYS A 269 -8.62 22.89 15.79
CA LYS A 269 -9.34 23.88 14.97
C LYS A 269 -8.37 24.83 14.28
N THR A 270 -8.42 24.91 12.96
CA THR A 270 -7.60 25.87 12.19
C THR A 270 -8.49 26.69 11.24
N VAL A 271 -7.88 27.62 10.50
CA VAL A 271 -8.53 28.37 9.43
C VAL A 271 -7.79 28.10 8.12
N ILE A 272 -8.49 27.50 7.16
CA ILE A 272 -7.93 27.25 5.83
C ILE A 272 -7.61 28.59 5.14
N GLY A 273 -6.42 28.69 4.55
CA GLY A 273 -5.98 29.90 3.84
C GLY A 273 -5.92 31.14 4.72
N LEU A 274 -5.65 30.96 6.02
CA LEU A 274 -5.55 32.03 7.01
C LEU A 274 -4.81 33.26 6.47
N ASP A 275 -5.38 34.43 6.75
CA ASP A 275 -4.91 35.77 6.37
C ASP A 275 -4.86 36.06 4.85
N SER A 276 -5.30 35.15 3.98
CA SER A 276 -5.55 35.43 2.56
C SER A 276 -6.92 36.09 2.33
N SER A 277 -7.15 36.61 1.12
CA SER A 277 -8.46 37.18 0.74
C SER A 277 -9.60 36.16 0.66
N VAL A 278 -9.28 34.86 0.70
CA VAL A 278 -10.23 33.75 0.58
C VAL A 278 -10.23 32.83 1.82
N ALA A 279 -9.67 33.31 2.94
CA ALA A 279 -9.59 32.57 4.20
C ALA A 279 -10.96 32.02 4.64
N GLY A 280 -10.99 30.78 5.11
CA GLY A 280 -12.21 30.12 5.59
C GLY A 280 -13.20 29.74 4.48
N THR A 281 -12.79 29.74 3.22
CA THR A 281 -13.66 29.36 2.09
C THR A 281 -13.05 28.23 1.27
N ALA A 282 -13.89 27.49 0.53
CA ALA A 282 -13.44 26.44 -0.40
C ALA A 282 -12.47 26.95 -1.48
N VAL A 283 -12.52 28.24 -1.83
CA VAL A 283 -11.60 28.84 -2.81
C VAL A 283 -10.15 28.76 -2.35
N ALA A 284 -9.89 28.74 -1.04
CA ALA A 284 -8.53 28.59 -0.50
C ALA A 284 -7.94 27.19 -0.67
N HIS A 285 -8.74 26.17 -1.04
CA HIS A 285 -8.34 24.77 -0.99
C HIS A 285 -7.25 24.40 -2.00
N GLY A 286 -7.53 24.59 -3.30
CA GLY A 286 -6.72 24.03 -4.40
C GLY A 286 -6.32 25.02 -5.48
N ALA A 287 -6.28 26.32 -5.14
CA ALA A 287 -5.84 27.38 -6.02
C ALA A 287 -4.81 28.28 -5.34
N ALA A 288 -3.87 28.81 -6.13
CA ALA A 288 -3.05 29.93 -5.68
C ALA A 288 -3.94 31.13 -5.35
N PHE A 289 -3.58 31.90 -4.31
CA PHE A 289 -4.42 33.02 -3.84
C PHE A 289 -4.44 34.24 -4.77
N GLY A 290 -3.54 34.30 -5.76
CA GLY A 290 -3.37 35.43 -6.64
C GLY A 290 -2.37 36.46 -6.09
N ALA A 291 -1.65 37.11 -7.00
CA ALA A 291 -0.57 38.04 -6.67
C ALA A 291 -1.00 39.16 -5.71
N LYS A 292 -2.22 39.71 -5.89
CA LYS A 292 -2.75 40.76 -5.02
C LYS A 292 -2.91 40.26 -3.58
N SER A 293 -3.51 39.08 -3.38
CA SER A 293 -3.69 38.53 -2.03
C SER A 293 -2.35 38.32 -1.33
N ILE A 294 -1.31 37.90 -2.06
CA ILE A 294 0.03 37.67 -1.49
C ILE A 294 0.69 38.99 -1.09
N VAL A 295 0.56 40.03 -1.92
CA VAL A 295 1.03 41.39 -1.57
C VAL A 295 0.33 41.91 -0.32
N ASP A 296 -0.99 41.73 -0.22
CA ASP A 296 -1.78 42.13 0.94
C ASP A 296 -1.32 41.36 2.20
N MET A 297 -1.10 40.04 2.09
CA MET A 297 -0.57 39.20 3.18
C MET A 297 0.82 39.67 3.64
N LYS A 298 1.74 39.90 2.70
CA LYS A 298 3.11 40.39 3.01
C LYS A 298 3.04 41.73 3.75
N THR A 299 2.24 42.66 3.24
CA THR A 299 2.04 43.98 3.86
C THR A 299 1.47 43.85 5.28
N ALA A 300 0.45 43.02 5.47
CA ALA A 300 -0.18 42.79 6.78
C ALA A 300 0.80 42.16 7.79
N TYR A 301 1.71 41.30 7.34
CA TYR A 301 2.73 40.68 8.17
C TYR A 301 3.98 41.54 8.39
N GLY A 302 4.10 42.69 7.71
CA GLY A 302 5.27 43.56 7.78
C GLY A 302 6.46 43.12 6.92
N PHE A 303 6.21 42.29 5.91
CA PHE A 303 7.20 41.84 4.92
C PHE A 303 7.21 42.76 3.70
N ASN A 304 8.33 42.82 2.98
CA ASN A 304 8.44 43.54 1.71
C ASN A 304 7.50 42.89 0.67
N PRO A 305 6.51 43.62 0.11
CA PRO A 305 5.56 43.05 -0.84
C PRO A 305 6.19 42.63 -2.18
N GLU A 306 7.38 43.13 -2.52
CA GLU A 306 8.09 42.84 -3.77
C GLU A 306 9.00 41.61 -3.70
N GLU A 307 9.31 41.12 -2.50
CA GLU A 307 10.19 39.95 -2.32
C GLU A 307 9.41 38.65 -2.34
N HIS A 308 10.02 37.57 -2.85
CA HIS A 308 9.42 36.24 -2.92
C HIS A 308 10.34 35.20 -2.29
N PHE A 309 9.73 34.15 -1.73
CA PHE A 309 10.43 33.01 -1.13
C PHE A 309 11.42 33.40 -0.03
N VAL A 310 11.03 34.37 0.81
CA VAL A 310 11.89 34.91 1.86
C VAL A 310 12.02 33.91 3.00
N ILE A 311 13.25 33.51 3.34
CA ILE A 311 13.59 32.78 4.57
C ILE A 311 14.81 33.47 5.20
N GLY A 312 14.53 34.33 6.19
CA GLY A 312 15.55 35.11 6.90
C GLY A 312 16.38 34.28 7.89
N GLU A 313 17.52 34.84 8.31
CA GLU A 313 18.47 34.18 9.21
C GLU A 313 17.86 33.80 10.56
N SER A 314 16.95 34.62 11.12
CA SER A 314 16.27 34.30 12.38
C SER A 314 15.42 33.03 12.29
N VAL A 315 14.77 32.78 11.15
CA VAL A 315 14.01 31.55 10.90
C VAL A 315 14.96 30.35 10.74
N ARG A 316 16.08 30.52 10.03
CA ARG A 316 17.10 29.46 9.93
C ARG A 316 17.68 29.10 11.29
N ARG A 317 18.03 30.11 12.09
CA ARG A 317 18.49 29.96 13.47
C ARG A 317 17.46 29.27 14.36
N PHE A 318 16.17 29.55 14.16
CA PHE A 318 15.10 28.89 14.90
C PHE A 318 15.12 27.36 14.71
N PHE A 319 15.49 26.86 13.52
CA PHE A 319 15.60 25.42 13.25
C PHE A 319 17.02 24.84 13.39
N GLN A 320 18.01 25.67 13.73
CA GLN A 320 19.39 25.23 13.96
C GLN A 320 19.48 24.20 15.10
N GLY A 321 20.44 23.27 15.00
CA GLY A 321 20.68 22.23 16.02
C GLY A 321 19.83 20.97 15.85
N LEU A 322 18.83 20.98 14.96
CA LEU A 322 17.95 19.83 14.74
C LEU A 322 18.66 18.64 14.08
N PRO A 323 19.52 18.82 13.06
CA PRO A 323 20.30 17.70 12.53
C PRO A 323 21.22 17.07 13.58
N GLU A 324 21.90 17.87 14.39
CA GLU A 324 22.80 17.39 15.45
C GLU A 324 22.03 16.60 16.52
N ARG A 325 20.85 17.06 16.94
CA ARG A 325 19.96 16.33 17.84
C ARG A 325 19.52 14.99 17.25
N GLY A 326 19.20 14.97 15.95
CA GLY A 326 18.87 13.74 15.24
C GLY A 326 19.99 12.72 15.26
N GLU A 327 21.22 13.16 14.97
CA GLU A 327 22.41 12.30 14.99
C GLU A 327 22.74 11.80 16.41
N GLN A 328 22.44 12.56 17.46
CA GLN A 328 22.53 12.07 18.85
C GLN A 328 21.61 10.88 19.08
N TRP A 329 20.34 10.94 18.64
CA TRP A 329 19.43 9.80 18.76
C TRP A 329 19.89 8.57 17.97
N VAL A 330 20.48 8.76 16.79
CA VAL A 330 21.05 7.66 16.01
C VAL A 330 22.19 7.00 16.78
N GLN A 331 23.12 7.79 17.32
CA GLN A 331 24.27 7.29 18.09
C GLN A 331 23.84 6.55 19.37
N GLU A 332 22.86 7.10 20.10
CA GLU A 332 22.27 6.48 21.28
C GLU A 332 21.61 5.14 20.94
N TRP A 333 20.82 5.09 19.85
CA TRP A 333 20.16 3.87 19.42
C TRP A 333 21.17 2.82 18.93
N ASP A 334 22.18 3.20 18.15
CA ASP A 334 23.23 2.29 17.71
C ASP A 334 24.00 1.70 18.89
N GLN A 335 24.27 2.50 19.93
CA GLN A 335 24.88 2.02 21.16
C GLN A 335 23.97 1.03 21.88
N LEU A 336 22.67 1.33 22.03
CA LEU A 336 21.67 0.44 22.60
C LEU A 336 21.63 -0.90 21.85
N VAL A 337 21.63 -0.89 20.52
CA VAL A 337 21.61 -2.10 19.69
C VAL A 337 22.91 -2.90 19.81
N ARG A 338 24.08 -2.25 19.94
CA ARG A 338 25.35 -2.95 20.19
C ARG A 338 25.35 -3.67 21.54
N GLU A 339 24.89 -3.01 22.58
CA GLU A 339 24.78 -3.59 23.92
C GLU A 339 23.73 -4.72 23.95
N TYR A 340 22.58 -4.50 23.31
CA TYR A 340 21.53 -5.50 23.12
C TYR A 340 22.06 -6.75 22.44
N THR A 341 22.78 -6.59 21.33
CA THR A 341 23.35 -7.71 20.56
C THR A 341 24.42 -8.45 21.35
N SER A 342 25.19 -7.74 22.19
CA SER A 342 26.19 -8.36 23.06
C SER A 342 25.53 -9.18 24.20
N LYS A 343 24.40 -8.70 24.74
CA LYS A 343 23.68 -9.37 25.83
C LYS A 343 22.77 -10.50 25.35
N TYR A 344 22.22 -10.37 24.14
CA TYR A 344 21.29 -11.32 23.52
C TYR A 344 21.75 -11.67 22.09
N PRO A 345 22.85 -12.43 21.90
CA PRO A 345 23.51 -12.60 20.60
C PRO A 345 22.62 -13.20 19.51
N GLU A 346 21.88 -14.27 19.81
CA GLU A 346 20.99 -14.92 18.82
C GLU A 346 19.83 -13.99 18.42
N LEU A 347 19.19 -13.37 19.41
CA LEU A 347 18.06 -12.47 19.18
C LEU A 347 18.52 -11.16 18.50
N GLY A 348 19.69 -10.64 18.85
CA GLY A 348 20.34 -9.50 18.23
C GLY A 348 20.69 -9.75 16.77
N ALA A 349 21.26 -10.92 16.46
CA ALA A 349 21.51 -11.33 15.07
C ALA A 349 20.20 -11.43 14.26
N ASN A 350 19.14 -12.01 14.86
CA ASN A 350 17.84 -12.09 14.23
C ASN A 350 17.20 -10.70 14.01
N PHE A 351 17.27 -9.82 15.01
CA PHE A 351 16.82 -8.43 14.90
C PHE A 351 17.55 -7.68 13.78
N GLN A 352 18.88 -7.77 13.72
CA GLN A 352 19.66 -7.11 12.68
C GLN A 352 19.35 -7.65 11.28
N SER A 353 19.14 -8.97 11.14
CA SER A 353 18.66 -9.58 9.88
C SER A 353 17.28 -9.03 9.49
N ARG A 354 16.38 -8.86 10.48
CA ARG A 354 15.05 -8.28 10.28
C ARG A 354 15.13 -6.84 9.79
N VAL A 355 15.96 -6.01 10.43
CA VAL A 355 16.21 -4.60 10.08
C VAL A 355 16.73 -4.47 8.65
N ARG A 356 17.60 -5.38 8.20
CA ARG A 356 18.12 -5.42 6.83
C ARG A 356 17.13 -6.01 5.80
N GLY A 357 15.96 -6.48 6.23
CA GLY A 357 14.96 -7.08 5.34
C GLY A 357 15.42 -8.41 4.73
N GLU A 358 16.26 -9.17 5.45
CA GLU A 358 16.80 -10.45 5.01
C GLU A 358 15.87 -11.60 5.44
N LEU A 359 15.44 -12.42 4.48
CA LEU A 359 14.80 -13.71 4.76
C LEU A 359 15.87 -14.76 5.10
N PRO A 360 15.56 -15.76 5.94
CA PRO A 360 16.45 -16.91 6.15
C PRO A 360 16.80 -17.58 4.83
N VAL A 361 18.08 -17.89 4.59
CA VAL A 361 18.55 -18.47 3.31
C VAL A 361 17.79 -19.75 2.92
N ASN A 362 17.37 -20.52 3.92
CA ASN A 362 16.67 -21.79 3.80
C ASN A 362 15.13 -21.66 3.79
N TRP A 363 14.55 -20.48 3.57
CA TRP A 363 13.09 -20.31 3.63
C TRP A 363 12.33 -21.21 2.65
N GLN A 364 12.94 -21.53 1.49
CA GLN A 364 12.36 -22.41 0.48
C GLN A 364 12.31 -23.88 0.92
N ASP A 365 13.19 -24.31 1.83
CA ASP A 365 13.25 -25.68 2.32
C ASP A 365 11.99 -26.06 3.12
N HIS A 366 11.22 -25.05 3.56
CA HIS A 366 9.94 -25.24 4.22
C HIS A 366 8.79 -25.49 3.24
N ILE A 367 8.97 -25.26 1.93
CA ILE A 367 7.97 -25.59 0.92
C ILE A 367 8.02 -27.10 0.65
N PRO A 368 6.90 -27.84 0.73
CA PRO A 368 6.89 -29.28 0.46
C PRO A 368 7.47 -29.63 -0.92
N THR A 369 8.31 -30.66 -0.97
CA THR A 369 8.92 -31.17 -2.22
C THR A 369 7.96 -32.03 -3.04
N SER A 370 6.84 -32.45 -2.45
CA SER A 370 5.79 -33.20 -3.12
C SER A 370 4.44 -32.90 -2.49
N PHE A 371 3.38 -33.16 -3.25
CA PHE A 371 1.99 -32.98 -2.82
C PHE A 371 1.20 -34.29 -2.98
N PRO A 372 0.05 -34.44 -2.29
CA PRO A 372 -0.83 -35.58 -2.49
C PRO A 372 -1.34 -35.67 -3.93
N GLU A 373 -1.37 -36.87 -4.51
CA GLU A 373 -1.89 -37.10 -5.88
C GLU A 373 -3.41 -36.90 -6.01
N LYS A 374 -4.13 -36.87 -4.88
CA LYS A 374 -5.58 -36.70 -4.87
C LYS A 374 -5.97 -35.30 -5.38
N PRO A 375 -7.15 -35.15 -6.01
CA PRO A 375 -7.67 -33.85 -6.40
C PRO A 375 -7.68 -32.84 -5.24
N THR A 376 -7.13 -31.67 -5.48
CA THR A 376 -6.86 -30.65 -4.47
C THR A 376 -7.19 -29.27 -5.04
N ALA A 377 -7.89 -28.43 -4.27
CA ALA A 377 -8.17 -27.06 -4.67
C ALA A 377 -6.91 -26.19 -4.48
N THR A 378 -6.64 -25.23 -5.36
CA THR A 378 -5.40 -24.43 -5.23
C THR A 378 -5.40 -23.53 -3.99
N ARG A 379 -6.56 -23.20 -3.39
CA ARG A 379 -6.60 -22.56 -2.07
C ARG A 379 -6.06 -23.47 -0.96
N ALA A 380 -6.36 -24.76 -1.03
CA ALA A 380 -5.86 -25.74 -0.07
C ALA A 380 -4.37 -26.03 -0.32
N ALA A 381 -3.95 -26.10 -1.59
CA ALA A 381 -2.54 -26.16 -1.96
C ALA A 381 -1.76 -24.94 -1.45
N SER A 382 -2.34 -23.74 -1.53
CA SER A 382 -1.74 -22.52 -1.00
C SER A 382 -1.46 -22.64 0.50
N GLY A 383 -2.40 -23.18 1.27
CA GLY A 383 -2.17 -23.50 2.68
C GLY A 383 -1.07 -24.55 2.89
N MET A 384 -1.03 -25.62 2.08
CA MET A 384 0.02 -26.64 2.16
C MET A 384 1.42 -26.10 1.86
N VAL A 385 1.52 -25.14 0.93
CA VAL A 385 2.78 -24.49 0.54
C VAL A 385 3.23 -23.49 1.58
N PHE A 386 2.37 -22.55 1.96
CA PHE A 386 2.80 -21.36 2.69
C PHE A 386 2.73 -21.50 4.20
N ASN A 387 1.80 -22.28 4.76
CA ASN A 387 1.67 -22.40 6.22
C ASN A 387 2.95 -22.92 6.90
N PRO A 388 3.71 -23.88 6.33
CA PRO A 388 5.03 -24.26 6.87
C PRO A 388 6.04 -23.10 6.84
N VAL A 389 6.08 -22.33 5.75
CA VAL A 389 6.95 -21.15 5.62
C VAL A 389 6.57 -20.09 6.65
N ALA A 390 5.28 -19.77 6.77
CA ALA A 390 4.76 -18.79 7.73
C ALA A 390 5.08 -19.18 9.17
N LYS A 391 5.05 -20.47 9.50
CA LYS A 391 5.38 -20.96 10.85
C LYS A 391 6.84 -20.69 11.21
N GLU A 392 7.77 -21.02 10.33
CA GLU A 392 9.22 -20.99 10.63
C GLU A 392 9.87 -19.64 10.30
N VAL A 393 9.32 -18.89 9.35
CA VAL A 393 9.84 -17.58 8.93
C VAL A 393 9.03 -16.48 9.59
N ASN A 394 9.62 -15.86 10.61
CA ASN A 394 9.00 -14.74 11.36
C ASN A 394 8.81 -13.48 10.52
N SER A 395 9.21 -13.52 9.24
CA SER A 395 9.11 -12.36 8.38
C SER A 395 7.70 -11.98 7.96
N PHE A 396 6.81 -12.96 7.94
CA PHE A 396 5.47 -12.84 7.44
C PHE A 396 4.47 -12.49 8.54
N MET A 397 3.66 -11.47 8.27
CA MET A 397 2.42 -11.20 9.02
C MET A 397 1.25 -11.51 8.11
N VAL A 398 0.46 -12.51 8.48
CA VAL A 398 -0.63 -13.05 7.68
C VAL A 398 -1.93 -12.50 8.22
N GLY A 399 -2.90 -12.15 7.38
CA GLY A 399 -4.21 -11.78 7.87
C GLY A 399 -5.31 -11.93 6.86
N THR A 400 -6.55 -11.97 7.36
CA THR A 400 -7.73 -12.22 6.54
C THR A 400 -8.84 -11.25 6.88
N ALA A 401 -9.59 -10.83 5.85
CA ALA A 401 -10.82 -10.08 6.04
C ALA A 401 -11.98 -11.05 6.38
N ASP A 402 -12.06 -11.48 7.64
CA ASP A 402 -13.09 -12.38 8.20
C ASP A 402 -13.28 -13.76 7.53
N LEU A 403 -12.35 -14.17 6.65
CA LEU A 403 -12.49 -15.40 5.86
C LEU A 403 -11.48 -16.49 6.22
N SER A 404 -10.91 -16.42 7.41
CA SER A 404 -9.97 -17.38 7.99
C SER A 404 -10.28 -18.87 7.69
N PRO A 405 -11.51 -19.39 7.92
CA PRO A 405 -11.82 -20.80 7.64
C PRO A 405 -11.92 -21.13 6.14
N SER A 406 -12.08 -20.13 5.27
CA SER A 406 -12.32 -20.31 3.84
C SER A 406 -11.05 -20.26 2.99
N VAL A 407 -10.03 -19.52 3.45
CA VAL A 407 -8.85 -19.17 2.65
C VAL A 407 -7.62 -20.05 2.89
N ASN A 408 -7.63 -20.91 3.92
CA ASN A 408 -6.56 -21.86 4.25
C ASN A 408 -5.20 -21.24 4.65
N MET A 409 -5.21 -20.03 5.22
CA MET A 409 -3.99 -19.30 5.61
C MET A 409 -3.62 -19.42 7.10
N ILE A 410 -4.31 -20.29 7.86
CA ILE A 410 -4.01 -20.56 9.27
C ILE A 410 -3.00 -21.70 9.39
N TRP A 411 -1.90 -21.48 10.11
CA TRP A 411 -0.96 -22.54 10.49
C TRP A 411 -1.15 -22.99 11.95
N PRO A 412 -0.83 -24.26 12.28
CA PRO A 412 -0.86 -24.74 13.65
C PRO A 412 0.08 -23.94 14.57
N GLY A 413 -0.42 -23.55 15.74
CA GLY A 413 0.36 -22.78 16.72
C GLY A 413 0.51 -21.30 16.40
N LYS A 414 -0.25 -20.76 15.42
CA LYS A 414 -0.29 -19.32 15.19
C LYS A 414 -0.66 -18.56 16.47
N VAL A 415 -0.12 -17.35 16.59
CA VAL A 415 -0.52 -16.38 17.60
C VAL A 415 -1.16 -15.19 16.87
N ASP A 416 -2.33 -14.77 17.35
CA ASP A 416 -3.06 -13.65 16.80
C ASP A 416 -2.46 -12.31 17.26
N PHE A 417 -2.28 -11.37 16.32
CA PHE A 417 -1.93 -9.99 16.66
C PHE A 417 -3.13 -9.36 17.38
N GLN A 418 -2.99 -9.17 18.68
CA GLN A 418 -4.07 -8.66 19.52
C GLN A 418 -3.53 -7.88 20.72
N HIS A 419 -4.34 -6.99 21.30
CA HIS A 419 -3.98 -6.41 22.59
C HIS A 419 -3.90 -7.52 23.66
N PRO A 420 -2.80 -7.61 24.45
CA PRO A 420 -2.57 -8.71 25.39
C PRO A 420 -3.61 -8.83 26.50
N ASP A 421 -4.34 -7.75 26.81
CA ASP A 421 -5.43 -7.77 27.81
C ASP A 421 -6.82 -7.99 27.19
N LEU A 422 -6.94 -8.06 25.85
CA LEU A 422 -8.24 -8.37 25.25
C LEU A 422 -8.57 -9.84 25.49
N ARG A 423 -9.77 -10.10 26.01
CA ARG A 423 -10.32 -11.45 26.14
C ARG A 423 -11.58 -11.54 25.29
N THR A 424 -11.49 -12.23 24.16
CA THR A 424 -12.61 -12.35 23.23
C THR A 424 -13.61 -13.40 23.71
N THR A 425 -14.88 -13.20 23.39
CA THR A 425 -15.97 -14.13 23.75
C THR A 425 -15.82 -15.49 23.06
N CYS A 426 -15.24 -15.53 21.86
CA CYS A 426 -14.99 -16.77 21.13
C CYS A 426 -13.73 -17.52 21.59
N GLY A 427 -12.96 -16.97 22.54
CA GLY A 427 -11.77 -17.58 23.09
C GLY A 427 -10.50 -17.44 22.24
N ILE A 428 -10.59 -16.82 21.05
CA ILE A 428 -9.43 -16.49 20.22
C ILE A 428 -8.75 -15.25 20.81
N ASN A 429 -7.62 -15.45 21.48
CA ASN A 429 -6.84 -14.39 22.11
C ASN A 429 -5.43 -14.35 21.52
N GLY A 430 -4.67 -13.31 21.84
CA GLY A 430 -3.31 -13.15 21.35
C GLY A 430 -2.57 -12.03 22.05
N ASP A 431 -1.50 -11.59 21.42
CA ASP A 431 -0.63 -10.52 21.90
C ASP A 431 -0.02 -9.76 20.70
N TYR A 432 0.78 -8.74 20.96
CA TYR A 432 1.37 -7.95 19.88
C TYR A 432 2.49 -8.68 19.11
N ALA A 433 3.12 -9.71 19.67
CA ALA A 433 4.09 -10.54 18.95
C ALA A 433 3.40 -11.47 17.93
N GLY A 434 2.08 -11.63 18.03
CA GLY A 434 1.25 -12.36 17.09
C GLY A 434 1.46 -11.95 15.63
N ARG A 435 1.42 -12.95 14.73
CA ARG A 435 1.65 -12.79 13.29
C ARG A 435 0.43 -13.13 12.45
N TYR A 436 -0.71 -13.39 13.07
CA TYR A 436 -1.98 -13.60 12.39
C TYR A 436 -2.97 -12.47 12.72
N ILE A 437 -3.50 -11.79 11.70
CA ILE A 437 -4.32 -10.59 11.87
C ILE A 437 -5.75 -10.89 11.46
N HIS A 438 -6.67 -10.70 12.39
CA HIS A 438 -8.10 -10.66 12.11
C HIS A 438 -8.50 -9.22 11.77
N TYR A 439 -8.68 -8.91 10.48
CA TYR A 439 -9.07 -7.56 10.03
C TYR A 439 -10.59 -7.29 10.16
N GLY A 440 -11.41 -8.35 10.32
CA GLY A 440 -12.86 -8.26 10.12
C GLY A 440 -13.21 -8.00 8.64
N VAL A 441 -14.46 -7.66 8.34
CA VAL A 441 -14.94 -7.42 6.96
C VAL A 441 -14.50 -6.03 6.48
N ARG A 442 -13.21 -5.89 6.15
CA ARG A 442 -12.51 -4.62 5.91
C ARG A 442 -11.39 -4.77 4.88
N GLU A 443 -11.71 -5.18 3.66
CA GLU A 443 -10.73 -5.49 2.61
C GLU A 443 -9.88 -4.27 2.23
N HIS A 444 -10.50 -3.08 2.16
CA HIS A 444 -9.80 -1.85 1.80
C HIS A 444 -8.78 -1.48 2.89
N ALA A 445 -9.18 -1.45 4.17
CA ALA A 445 -8.23 -1.23 5.25
C ALA A 445 -7.23 -2.37 5.41
N MET A 446 -7.58 -3.64 5.16
CA MET A 446 -6.65 -4.77 5.19
C MET A 446 -5.47 -4.53 4.23
N ALA A 447 -5.76 -4.18 2.98
CA ALA A 447 -4.73 -3.91 1.99
C ALA A 447 -3.95 -2.61 2.31
N ALA A 448 -4.63 -1.55 2.76
CA ALA A 448 -3.96 -0.28 3.07
C ALA A 448 -3.10 -0.34 4.35
N ILE A 449 -3.55 -1.04 5.39
CA ILE A 449 -2.74 -1.36 6.58
C ILE A 449 -1.52 -2.20 6.19
N SER A 450 -1.71 -3.15 5.26
CA SER A 450 -0.59 -3.94 4.73
C SER A 450 0.44 -3.09 4.01
N ASN A 451 0.04 -2.06 3.25
CA ASN A 451 0.99 -1.10 2.70
C ASN A 451 1.81 -0.42 3.81
N GLY A 452 1.20 -0.01 4.92
CA GLY A 452 1.90 0.55 6.08
C GLY A 452 2.88 -0.42 6.74
N LEU A 453 2.49 -1.69 6.91
CA LEU A 453 3.36 -2.74 7.42
C LEU A 453 4.60 -2.94 6.52
N ALA A 454 4.39 -3.01 5.20
CA ALA A 454 5.47 -3.17 4.22
C ALA A 454 6.38 -1.93 4.13
N ALA A 455 5.82 -0.73 4.30
CA ALA A 455 6.53 0.55 4.23
C ALA A 455 7.38 0.84 5.49
N TYR A 456 7.13 0.16 6.62
CA TYR A 456 7.87 0.40 7.87
C TYR A 456 9.40 0.38 7.69
N SER A 457 9.87 -0.60 6.92
CA SER A 457 11.22 -0.71 6.35
C SER A 457 11.20 -1.86 5.32
N PRO A 458 11.83 -1.73 4.15
CA PRO A 458 11.74 -2.72 3.08
C PRO A 458 11.99 -4.16 3.54
N ASN A 459 11.02 -5.04 3.33
CA ASN A 459 11.06 -6.47 3.66
C ASN A 459 11.26 -6.78 5.17
N THR A 460 11.26 -5.77 6.04
CA THR A 460 11.26 -5.91 7.51
C THR A 460 9.95 -6.48 8.01
N ILE A 461 8.86 -6.39 7.27
CA ILE A 461 7.63 -7.17 7.44
C ILE A 461 7.12 -7.46 6.04
N ILE A 462 6.76 -8.71 5.76
CA ILE A 462 6.11 -9.08 4.50
C ILE A 462 4.65 -9.42 4.80
N PRO A 463 3.70 -8.50 4.50
CA PRO A 463 2.30 -8.75 4.74
C PRO A 463 1.76 -9.77 3.74
N VAL A 464 0.94 -10.68 4.26
CA VAL A 464 0.20 -11.64 3.46
C VAL A 464 -1.28 -11.49 3.78
N THR A 465 -2.08 -11.01 2.82
CA THR A 465 -3.51 -10.81 3.04
C THR A 465 -4.32 -11.86 2.33
N SER A 466 -5.53 -12.17 2.81
CA SER A 466 -6.44 -13.04 2.08
C SER A 466 -7.92 -12.72 2.25
N THR A 467 -8.64 -12.77 1.13
CA THR A 467 -10.10 -12.68 1.01
C THR A 467 -10.52 -13.41 -0.28
N PHE A 468 -11.81 -13.38 -0.63
CA PHE A 468 -12.27 -13.85 -1.93
C PHE A 468 -11.79 -12.93 -3.05
N PHE A 469 -11.52 -13.47 -4.23
CA PHE A 469 -10.95 -12.69 -5.31
C PHE A 469 -11.83 -11.48 -5.66
N MET A 470 -13.14 -11.68 -5.75
CA MET A 470 -14.10 -10.61 -6.01
C MET A 470 -14.03 -9.45 -5.00
N PHE A 471 -13.72 -9.71 -3.73
CA PHE A 471 -13.64 -8.67 -2.70
C PHE A 471 -12.34 -7.89 -2.73
N TYR A 472 -11.33 -8.33 -3.50
CA TYR A 472 -10.25 -7.43 -3.86
C TYR A 472 -10.74 -6.25 -4.72
N LEU A 473 -11.94 -6.27 -5.30
CA LEU A 473 -12.54 -5.07 -5.89
C LEU A 473 -12.70 -3.94 -4.86
N TYR A 474 -13.11 -4.26 -3.61
CA TYR A 474 -13.16 -3.29 -2.51
C TYR A 474 -11.78 -2.77 -2.13
N ALA A 475 -10.74 -3.61 -2.23
CA ALA A 475 -9.36 -3.25 -1.91
C ALA A 475 -8.57 -2.62 -3.07
N ALA A 476 -9.15 -2.53 -4.28
CA ALA A 476 -8.43 -2.18 -5.50
C ALA A 476 -7.63 -0.85 -5.38
N PRO A 477 -8.15 0.22 -4.76
CA PRO A 477 -7.37 1.43 -4.56
C PRO A 477 -6.11 1.20 -3.71
N ALA A 478 -6.19 0.40 -2.65
CA ALA A 478 -5.05 0.11 -1.79
C ALA A 478 -4.04 -0.85 -2.44
N VAL A 479 -4.49 -1.84 -3.22
CA VAL A 479 -3.60 -2.71 -4.01
C VAL A 479 -2.84 -1.88 -5.04
N ARG A 480 -3.53 -0.95 -5.72
CA ARG A 480 -2.89 0.02 -6.63
C ARG A 480 -1.83 0.83 -5.90
N MET A 481 -2.12 1.33 -4.70
CA MET A 481 -1.14 2.10 -3.93
C MET A 481 0.06 1.24 -3.52
N GLY A 482 -0.11 -0.04 -3.19
CA GLY A 482 1.02 -0.94 -2.92
C GLY A 482 1.92 -1.14 -4.15
N ALA A 483 1.31 -1.28 -5.33
CA ALA A 483 2.03 -1.42 -6.59
C ALA A 483 2.78 -0.14 -7.00
N LEU A 484 2.13 1.01 -6.84
CA LEU A 484 2.73 2.32 -7.10
C LEU A 484 3.96 2.57 -6.21
N GLN A 485 3.86 2.21 -4.94
CA GLN A 485 4.92 2.41 -3.93
C GLN A 485 6.02 1.34 -3.96
N HIS A 486 5.97 0.40 -4.91
CA HIS A 486 6.92 -0.70 -4.98
C HIS A 486 7.01 -1.55 -3.68
N LEU A 487 5.87 -1.77 -2.99
CA LEU A 487 5.84 -2.50 -1.72
C LEU A 487 5.68 -4.01 -1.93
N GLN A 488 6.46 -4.82 -1.19
CA GLN A 488 6.30 -6.28 -1.24
C GLN A 488 5.14 -6.74 -0.34
N ILE A 489 3.97 -6.94 -0.94
CA ILE A 489 2.77 -7.51 -0.30
C ILE A 489 2.27 -8.70 -1.11
N ILE A 490 1.84 -9.76 -0.44
CA ILE A 490 1.29 -10.96 -1.10
C ILE A 490 -0.19 -11.09 -0.78
N HIS A 491 -1.03 -10.92 -1.79
CA HIS A 491 -2.47 -11.03 -1.70
C HIS A 491 -2.93 -12.42 -2.17
N VAL A 492 -3.46 -13.25 -1.27
CA VAL A 492 -4.03 -14.56 -1.62
C VAL A 492 -5.52 -14.38 -1.89
N ALA A 493 -5.90 -14.45 -3.15
CA ALA A 493 -7.26 -14.23 -3.65
C ALA A 493 -7.93 -15.57 -3.95
N THR A 494 -8.77 -16.06 -3.04
CA THR A 494 -9.41 -17.39 -3.19
C THR A 494 -10.77 -17.28 -3.89
N HIS A 495 -11.40 -18.41 -4.25
CA HIS A 495 -12.72 -18.41 -4.90
C HIS A 495 -12.69 -17.61 -6.21
N ASP A 496 -11.70 -17.94 -7.03
CA ASP A 496 -11.25 -17.12 -8.14
C ASP A 496 -12.18 -17.00 -9.34
N SER A 497 -13.29 -17.73 -9.44
CA SER A 497 -14.04 -17.85 -10.71
C SER A 497 -15.48 -18.32 -10.50
N ILE A 498 -16.21 -18.52 -11.61
CA ILE A 498 -17.51 -19.22 -11.65
C ILE A 498 -17.48 -20.59 -10.95
N GLY A 499 -16.29 -21.19 -10.77
CA GLY A 499 -16.09 -22.46 -10.07
C GLY A 499 -16.39 -22.43 -8.59
N MET A 500 -16.51 -21.23 -8.00
CA MET A 500 -17.01 -21.14 -6.64
C MET A 500 -18.45 -21.64 -6.52
N GLY A 501 -19.26 -21.51 -7.57
CA GLY A 501 -20.61 -22.05 -7.59
C GLY A 501 -21.65 -21.18 -6.89
N GLU A 502 -22.21 -21.69 -5.79
CA GLU A 502 -23.54 -21.32 -5.29
C GLU A 502 -23.70 -19.84 -4.90
N ASP A 503 -22.63 -19.17 -4.48
CA ASP A 503 -22.66 -17.75 -4.09
C ASP A 503 -22.99 -16.82 -5.28
N GLY A 504 -22.83 -17.30 -6.51
CA GLY A 504 -23.39 -16.68 -7.71
C GLY A 504 -22.68 -15.40 -8.18
N PRO A 505 -23.33 -14.63 -9.07
CA PRO A 505 -22.67 -13.56 -9.84
C PRO A 505 -22.13 -12.40 -8.99
N THR A 506 -22.60 -12.21 -7.76
CA THR A 506 -22.07 -11.16 -6.86
C THR A 506 -20.69 -11.51 -6.30
N HIS A 507 -20.33 -12.79 -6.33
CA HIS A 507 -19.04 -13.27 -5.84
C HIS A 507 -18.14 -13.76 -6.98
N GLN A 508 -18.67 -14.12 -8.14
CA GLN A 508 -17.90 -14.71 -9.24
C GLN A 508 -17.22 -13.62 -10.09
N PRO A 509 -15.88 -13.47 -10.04
CA PRO A 509 -15.18 -12.43 -10.80
C PRO A 509 -15.13 -12.80 -12.29
N ILE A 510 -15.37 -11.80 -13.15
CA ILE A 510 -15.29 -11.93 -14.61
C ILE A 510 -14.21 -10.99 -15.18
N GLU A 511 -14.31 -9.70 -14.87
CA GLU A 511 -13.43 -8.63 -15.37
C GLU A 511 -12.23 -8.36 -14.47
N LEU A 512 -12.29 -8.80 -13.21
CA LEU A 512 -11.36 -8.38 -12.17
C LEU A 512 -9.89 -8.80 -12.42
N ALA A 513 -9.66 -9.94 -13.06
CA ALA A 513 -8.31 -10.35 -13.45
C ALA A 513 -7.67 -9.36 -14.44
N ASN A 514 -8.47 -8.73 -15.30
CA ASN A 514 -7.98 -7.77 -16.29
C ASN A 514 -7.55 -6.46 -15.63
N LEU A 515 -8.27 -6.02 -14.58
CA LEU A 515 -7.83 -4.89 -13.74
C LEU A 515 -6.41 -5.12 -13.19
N TYR A 516 -6.15 -6.30 -12.63
CA TYR A 516 -4.86 -6.62 -12.00
C TYR A 516 -3.76 -7.00 -12.99
N ARG A 517 -4.11 -7.60 -14.13
CA ARG A 517 -3.16 -7.80 -15.24
C ARG A 517 -2.71 -6.47 -15.83
N ALA A 518 -3.62 -5.51 -15.97
CA ALA A 518 -3.30 -4.17 -16.48
C ALA A 518 -2.50 -3.31 -15.49
N MET A 519 -2.66 -3.53 -14.17
CA MET A 519 -1.99 -2.76 -13.12
C MET A 519 -0.45 -2.83 -13.25
N PRO A 520 0.27 -1.69 -13.38
CA PRO A 520 1.73 -1.68 -13.37
C PRO A 520 2.30 -2.25 -12.07
N ASN A 521 3.50 -2.83 -12.14
CA ASN A 521 4.21 -3.38 -10.98
C ASN A 521 3.38 -4.30 -10.06
N LEU A 522 2.58 -5.24 -10.59
CA LEU A 522 1.85 -6.22 -9.79
C LEU A 522 2.00 -7.63 -10.38
N LEU A 523 2.28 -8.68 -9.62
CA LEU A 523 2.21 -10.04 -10.17
C LEU A 523 0.83 -10.66 -9.94
N TYR A 524 -0.03 -10.69 -10.95
CA TYR A 524 -1.23 -11.55 -10.91
C TYR A 524 -0.85 -12.96 -11.38
N ILE A 525 -0.93 -13.95 -10.48
CA ILE A 525 -0.52 -15.33 -10.72
C ILE A 525 -1.71 -16.27 -10.45
N ARG A 526 -2.11 -17.06 -11.44
CA ARG A 526 -3.25 -17.99 -11.33
C ARG A 526 -2.79 -19.44 -11.58
N PRO A 527 -2.34 -20.18 -10.54
CA PRO A 527 -1.82 -21.53 -10.67
C PRO A 527 -2.91 -22.58 -10.94
N GLY A 528 -2.57 -23.62 -11.73
CA GLY A 528 -3.50 -24.68 -12.12
C GLY A 528 -3.55 -25.91 -11.21
N ASP A 529 -2.54 -26.15 -10.38
CA ASP A 529 -2.49 -27.26 -9.44
C ASP A 529 -1.56 -26.98 -8.24
N SER A 530 -1.20 -27.99 -7.45
CA SER A 530 -0.34 -27.80 -6.28
C SER A 530 1.09 -27.42 -6.63
N GLU A 531 1.66 -27.97 -7.70
CA GLU A 531 3.03 -27.65 -8.13
C GLU A 531 3.12 -26.22 -8.65
N GLU A 532 2.16 -25.77 -9.47
CA GLU A 532 2.12 -24.37 -9.88
C GLU A 532 1.83 -23.43 -8.71
N THR A 533 1.06 -23.88 -7.71
CA THR A 533 0.83 -23.09 -6.49
C THR A 533 2.12 -22.90 -5.71
N ALA A 534 2.98 -23.92 -5.62
CA ALA A 534 4.32 -23.78 -5.05
C ALA A 534 5.16 -22.77 -5.84
N GLY A 535 5.13 -22.84 -7.16
CA GLY A 535 5.81 -21.89 -8.04
C GLY A 535 5.31 -20.46 -7.88
N ALA A 536 4.00 -20.27 -7.70
CA ALA A 536 3.38 -18.96 -7.47
C ALA A 536 3.88 -18.32 -6.18
N TRP A 537 3.94 -19.09 -5.08
CA TRP A 537 4.51 -18.63 -3.81
C TRP A 537 5.99 -18.32 -3.91
N ILE A 538 6.78 -19.14 -4.60
CA ILE A 538 8.21 -18.89 -4.83
C ILE A 538 8.39 -17.56 -5.57
N ALA A 539 7.62 -17.35 -6.65
CA ALA A 539 7.67 -16.12 -7.42
C ALA A 539 7.24 -14.90 -6.59
N ALA A 540 6.16 -15.01 -5.80
CA ALA A 540 5.65 -13.94 -4.96
C ALA A 540 6.61 -13.53 -3.82
N ILE A 541 7.18 -14.51 -3.11
CA ILE A 541 8.16 -14.27 -2.03
C ILE A 541 9.48 -13.76 -2.62
N GLY A 542 9.87 -14.21 -3.82
CA GLY A 542 11.07 -13.74 -4.52
C GLY A 542 10.93 -12.35 -5.15
N ALA A 543 9.70 -11.86 -5.38
CA ALA A 543 9.41 -10.58 -6.01
C ALA A 543 9.58 -9.40 -5.04
N LYS A 544 10.83 -9.15 -4.64
CA LYS A 544 11.17 -7.94 -3.86
C LYS A 544 10.73 -6.70 -4.65
N ASN A 545 10.12 -5.74 -3.96
CA ASN A 545 9.63 -4.48 -4.50
C ASN A 545 8.45 -4.57 -5.50
N THR A 546 7.77 -5.71 -5.56
CA THR A 546 6.59 -5.90 -6.41
C THR A 546 5.52 -6.65 -5.62
N PRO A 547 4.32 -6.09 -5.41
CA PRO A 547 3.22 -6.84 -4.82
C PRO A 547 2.73 -7.94 -5.76
N SER A 548 2.02 -8.92 -5.21
CA SER A 548 1.45 -10.04 -5.96
C SER A 548 0.02 -10.35 -5.53
N ILE A 549 -0.77 -10.88 -6.46
CA ILE A 549 -2.04 -11.56 -6.21
C ILE A 549 -1.87 -13.01 -6.67
N ILE A 550 -2.04 -13.97 -5.75
CA ILE A 550 -2.12 -15.40 -6.04
C ILE A 550 -3.61 -15.78 -6.05
N SER A 551 -4.14 -16.02 -7.24
CA SER A 551 -5.56 -16.31 -7.48
C SER A 551 -5.84 -17.81 -7.45
N THR A 552 -6.66 -18.29 -6.52
CA THR A 552 -6.81 -19.72 -6.21
C THR A 552 -8.26 -20.20 -6.24
N SER A 553 -8.46 -21.43 -6.69
CA SER A 553 -9.76 -22.08 -6.88
C SER A 553 -10.39 -22.49 -5.55
N ARG A 554 -11.74 -22.51 -5.51
CA ARG A 554 -12.51 -23.13 -4.41
C ARG A 554 -12.61 -24.64 -4.60
N GLN A 555 -12.91 -25.03 -5.84
CA GLN A 555 -13.12 -26.38 -6.33
C GLN A 555 -11.81 -27.17 -6.43
N THR A 556 -11.91 -28.49 -6.24
CA THR A 556 -10.76 -29.39 -6.37
C THR A 556 -10.37 -29.56 -7.84
N LEU A 557 -9.07 -29.61 -8.08
CA LEU A 557 -8.47 -29.78 -9.41
C LEU A 557 -7.65 -31.07 -9.43
N PRO A 558 -7.59 -31.79 -10.58
CA PRO A 558 -6.66 -32.90 -10.72
C PRO A 558 -5.22 -32.40 -10.54
N GLN A 559 -4.33 -33.26 -10.04
CA GLN A 559 -2.90 -32.96 -10.00
C GLN A 559 -2.28 -33.42 -11.32
N LEU A 560 -1.48 -32.56 -11.94
CA LEU A 560 -0.90 -32.81 -13.26
C LEU A 560 0.57 -33.20 -13.08
N ALA A 561 1.02 -34.25 -13.76
CA ALA A 561 2.39 -34.74 -13.59
C ALA A 561 3.42 -33.88 -14.34
N GLU A 562 2.95 -33.10 -15.31
CA GLU A 562 3.73 -32.30 -16.24
C GLU A 562 4.07 -30.91 -15.69
N THR A 563 3.37 -30.46 -14.65
CA THR A 563 3.52 -29.13 -14.06
C THR A 563 4.84 -29.01 -13.30
N ARG A 564 5.42 -27.83 -13.36
CA ARG A 564 6.76 -27.55 -12.83
C ARG A 564 6.78 -26.22 -12.11
N ARG A 565 6.98 -26.25 -10.79
CA ARG A 565 6.99 -25.04 -9.95
C ARG A 565 8.00 -24.00 -10.42
N GLU A 566 9.17 -24.42 -10.87
CA GLU A 566 10.24 -23.55 -11.37
C GLU A 566 9.85 -22.85 -12.68
N SER A 567 8.97 -23.46 -13.48
CA SER A 567 8.53 -22.90 -14.76
C SER A 567 7.51 -21.77 -14.57
N VAL A 568 6.86 -21.65 -13.41
CA VAL A 568 5.96 -20.53 -13.08
C VAL A 568 6.70 -19.19 -13.12
N ALA A 569 7.99 -19.17 -12.78
CA ALA A 569 8.83 -17.96 -12.84
C ALA A 569 8.99 -17.41 -14.28
N LEU A 570 8.75 -18.24 -15.30
CA LEU A 570 8.76 -17.86 -16.71
C LEU A 570 7.42 -17.24 -17.15
N GLY A 571 6.40 -17.28 -16.30
CA GLY A 571 5.06 -16.72 -16.52
C GLY A 571 4.15 -17.52 -17.45
N ALA A 572 4.73 -18.14 -18.48
CA ALA A 572 4.09 -19.16 -19.30
C ALA A 572 5.13 -20.16 -19.80
N TYR A 573 4.75 -21.43 -19.91
CA TYR A 573 5.65 -22.50 -20.35
C TYR A 573 4.88 -23.62 -21.05
N VAL A 574 5.57 -24.33 -21.94
CA VAL A 574 5.00 -25.50 -22.64
C VAL A 574 4.87 -26.64 -21.64
N LEU A 575 3.64 -27.05 -21.39
CA LEU A 575 3.31 -28.15 -20.49
C LEU A 575 3.37 -29.49 -21.24
N SER A 576 2.80 -29.53 -22.46
CA SER A 576 2.81 -30.69 -23.35
C SER A 576 3.17 -30.25 -24.76
N GLU A 577 4.27 -30.80 -25.28
CA GLU A 577 4.81 -30.44 -26.59
C GLU A 577 4.42 -31.46 -27.66
N ALA A 578 4.18 -30.99 -28.88
CA ALA A 578 3.96 -31.83 -30.05
C ALA A 578 4.50 -31.13 -31.30
N GLU A 579 5.52 -31.71 -31.95
CA GLU A 579 6.20 -31.08 -33.09
C GLU A 579 5.27 -30.82 -34.29
N SER A 580 4.27 -31.66 -34.49
CA SER A 580 3.25 -31.54 -35.55
C SER A 580 1.97 -30.84 -35.09
N ALA A 581 2.02 -30.08 -33.99
CA ALA A 581 0.87 -29.35 -33.49
C ALA A 581 0.33 -28.35 -34.52
N THR A 582 -0.98 -28.37 -34.72
CA THR A 582 -1.72 -27.44 -35.56
C THR A 582 -2.45 -26.37 -34.75
N VAL A 583 -2.42 -26.47 -33.42
CA VAL A 583 -3.01 -25.50 -32.48
C VAL A 583 -2.24 -25.50 -31.16
N THR A 584 -2.10 -24.33 -30.55
CA THR A 584 -1.63 -24.18 -29.17
C THR A 584 -2.83 -23.92 -28.26
N LEU A 585 -3.07 -24.77 -27.27
CA LEU A 585 -4.06 -24.54 -26.23
C LEU A 585 -3.38 -23.88 -25.03
N ILE A 586 -3.93 -22.75 -24.59
CA ILE A 586 -3.45 -22.04 -23.42
C ILE A 586 -4.43 -22.30 -22.28
N GLY A 587 -3.96 -22.98 -21.24
CA GLY A 587 -4.70 -23.19 -20.00
C GLY A 587 -4.21 -22.22 -18.92
N VAL A 588 -5.15 -21.69 -18.13
CA VAL A 588 -4.85 -20.77 -17.04
C VAL A 588 -5.59 -21.21 -15.80
N GLY A 589 -4.89 -21.29 -14.66
CA GLY A 589 -5.53 -21.73 -13.42
C GLY A 589 -6.21 -23.10 -13.56
N ALA A 590 -7.42 -23.20 -13.02
CA ALA A 590 -8.25 -24.40 -13.07
C ALA A 590 -8.44 -24.98 -14.50
N GLU A 591 -8.38 -24.11 -15.51
CA GLU A 591 -8.60 -24.47 -16.91
C GLU A 591 -7.40 -25.14 -17.56
N LEU A 592 -6.25 -25.20 -16.88
CA LEU A 592 -5.10 -25.98 -17.35
C LEU A 592 -5.45 -27.46 -17.53
N SER A 593 -6.25 -28.01 -16.60
CA SER A 593 -6.74 -29.38 -16.70
C SER A 593 -7.67 -29.60 -17.90
N PHE A 594 -8.51 -28.62 -18.23
CA PHE A 594 -9.36 -28.66 -19.41
C PHE A 594 -8.53 -28.59 -20.71
N ALA A 595 -7.49 -27.76 -20.76
CA ALA A 595 -6.63 -27.65 -21.94
C ALA A 595 -5.95 -28.98 -22.30
N LEU A 596 -5.47 -29.75 -21.31
CA LEU A 596 -4.93 -31.10 -21.53
C LEU A 596 -6.00 -32.07 -22.05
N GLN A 597 -7.17 -32.10 -21.41
CA GLN A 597 -8.25 -32.99 -21.82
C GLN A 597 -8.74 -32.68 -23.25
N VAL A 598 -8.84 -31.40 -23.61
CA VAL A 598 -9.20 -30.97 -24.95
C VAL A 598 -8.12 -31.36 -25.96
N ALA A 599 -6.83 -31.26 -25.62
CA ALA A 599 -5.75 -31.71 -26.49
C ALA A 599 -5.86 -33.22 -26.81
N ASP A 600 -6.07 -34.05 -25.79
CA ASP A 600 -6.24 -35.50 -25.95
C ASP A 600 -7.48 -35.81 -26.79
N GLN A 601 -8.58 -35.11 -26.53
CA GLN A 601 -9.84 -35.35 -27.22
C GLN A 601 -9.83 -34.88 -28.69
N LEU A 602 -9.19 -33.74 -28.99
CA LEU A 602 -8.95 -33.26 -30.35
C LEU A 602 -8.15 -34.29 -31.17
N LYS A 603 -7.11 -34.86 -30.57
CA LYS A 603 -6.30 -35.90 -31.21
C LYS A 603 -7.12 -37.16 -31.47
N ALA A 604 -7.85 -37.64 -30.45
CA ALA A 604 -8.61 -38.89 -30.53
C ALA A 604 -9.82 -38.80 -31.49
N GLN A 605 -10.53 -37.67 -31.51
CA GLN A 605 -11.81 -37.54 -32.22
C GLN A 605 -11.71 -36.83 -33.56
N LYS A 606 -10.74 -35.93 -33.73
CA LYS A 606 -10.60 -35.07 -34.92
C LYS A 606 -9.26 -35.24 -35.65
N GLY A 607 -8.32 -35.98 -35.08
CA GLY A 607 -6.95 -36.08 -35.61
C GLY A 607 -6.17 -34.76 -35.54
N ILE A 608 -6.65 -33.79 -34.76
CA ILE A 608 -6.04 -32.47 -34.58
C ILE A 608 -5.01 -32.59 -33.46
N ILE A 609 -3.77 -32.25 -33.76
CA ILE A 609 -2.67 -32.33 -32.80
C ILE A 609 -2.54 -30.97 -32.13
N ALA A 610 -2.73 -30.94 -30.81
CA ALA A 610 -2.57 -29.73 -30.00
C ALA A 610 -1.31 -29.83 -29.15
N ARG A 611 -0.66 -28.69 -28.93
CA ARG A 611 0.30 -28.48 -27.84
C ARG A 611 -0.37 -27.68 -26.73
N VAL A 612 0.08 -27.85 -25.49
CA VAL A 612 -0.53 -27.21 -24.31
C VAL A 612 0.48 -26.32 -23.61
N VAL A 613 0.10 -25.07 -23.37
CA VAL A 613 0.87 -24.07 -22.63
C VAL A 613 0.13 -23.75 -21.34
N SER A 614 0.84 -23.82 -20.21
CA SER A 614 0.38 -23.21 -18.97
C SER A 614 0.76 -21.74 -18.94
N PHE A 615 -0.16 -20.86 -18.54
CA PHE A 615 0.05 -19.42 -18.56
C PHE A 615 -0.38 -18.73 -17.26
N PRO A 616 0.28 -19.03 -16.11
CA PRO A 616 -0.12 -18.51 -14.82
C PRO A 616 0.08 -17.00 -14.65
N CYS A 617 1.04 -16.36 -15.34
CA CYS A 617 1.35 -14.93 -15.14
C CYS A 617 1.83 -14.19 -16.39
N GLN A 618 1.00 -13.29 -16.93
CA GLN A 618 1.32 -12.43 -18.07
C GLN A 618 2.55 -11.55 -17.85
N ARG A 619 2.70 -10.94 -16.67
CA ARG A 619 3.80 -10.01 -16.41
C ARG A 619 5.16 -10.69 -16.35
N LEU A 620 5.24 -11.89 -15.78
CA LEU A 620 6.47 -12.68 -15.78
C LEU A 620 6.81 -13.15 -17.20
N PHE A 621 5.82 -13.52 -18.00
CA PHE A 621 6.03 -13.91 -19.40
C PHE A 621 6.52 -12.73 -20.24
N GLU A 622 5.98 -11.54 -20.02
CA GLU A 622 6.38 -10.34 -20.76
C GLU A 622 7.83 -9.92 -20.52
N ARG A 623 8.39 -10.24 -19.35
CA ARG A 623 9.80 -10.03 -19.01
C ARG A 623 10.74 -11.00 -19.74
N GLN A 624 10.23 -12.07 -20.34
CA GLN A 624 11.05 -13.05 -21.06
C GLN A 624 11.51 -12.51 -22.42
N SER A 625 12.60 -13.09 -22.94
CA SER A 625 13.11 -12.74 -24.26
C SER A 625 12.05 -12.93 -25.36
N LEU A 626 12.13 -12.12 -26.42
CA LEU A 626 11.24 -12.28 -27.58
C LEU A 626 11.32 -13.70 -28.17
N LYS A 627 12.52 -14.30 -28.18
CA LYS A 627 12.73 -15.69 -28.61
C LYS A 627 11.91 -16.66 -27.76
N TYR A 628 12.03 -16.58 -26.44
CA TYR A 628 11.26 -17.44 -25.53
C TYR A 628 9.76 -17.28 -25.75
N LYS A 629 9.25 -16.05 -25.81
CA LYS A 629 7.82 -15.81 -26.04
C LYS A 629 7.32 -16.41 -27.36
N ARG A 630 8.12 -16.28 -28.42
CA ARG A 630 7.81 -16.85 -29.75
C ARG A 630 7.87 -18.37 -29.76
N ASP A 631 8.83 -18.98 -29.08
CA ASP A 631 8.97 -20.44 -29.00
C ASP A 631 7.86 -21.07 -28.14
N THR A 632 7.41 -20.37 -27.09
CA THR A 632 6.33 -20.82 -26.23
C THR A 632 4.98 -20.81 -26.95
N LEU A 633 4.63 -19.74 -27.67
CA LEU A 633 3.30 -19.61 -28.30
C LEU A 633 3.24 -20.07 -29.76
N GLN A 634 4.36 -20.02 -30.49
CA GLN A 634 4.49 -20.40 -31.90
C GLN A 634 3.51 -19.73 -32.90
N ARG A 635 2.77 -18.69 -32.50
CA ARG A 635 1.88 -17.90 -33.39
C ARG A 635 2.56 -17.42 -34.66
N HIS A 636 3.82 -17.02 -34.56
CA HIS A 636 4.64 -16.58 -35.70
C HIS A 636 4.89 -17.67 -36.77
N ARG A 637 4.60 -18.94 -36.48
CA ARG A 637 4.69 -20.08 -37.41
C ARG A 637 3.34 -20.41 -38.07
N GLY A 638 2.31 -19.60 -37.84
CA GLY A 638 0.95 -19.86 -38.33
C GLY A 638 0.18 -20.89 -37.49
N ILE A 639 0.66 -21.24 -36.29
CA ILE A 639 -0.06 -22.10 -35.35
C ILE A 639 -0.94 -21.20 -34.47
N PRO A 640 -2.28 -21.22 -34.62
CA PRO A 640 -3.17 -20.40 -33.81
C PRO A 640 -3.12 -20.84 -32.34
N ALA A 641 -3.24 -19.87 -31.45
CA ALA A 641 -3.34 -20.09 -30.01
C ALA A 641 -4.78 -19.85 -29.53
N VAL A 642 -5.33 -20.80 -28.75
CA VAL A 642 -6.67 -20.70 -28.16
C VAL A 642 -6.55 -20.72 -26.65
N VAL A 643 -6.98 -19.65 -25.98
CA VAL A 643 -7.01 -19.57 -24.52
C VAL A 643 -8.31 -20.13 -23.94
N ILE A 644 -8.21 -20.84 -22.82
CA ILE A 644 -9.33 -21.35 -22.04
C ILE A 644 -9.22 -20.73 -20.65
N GLU A 645 -10.09 -19.76 -20.37
CA GLU A 645 -10.12 -19.06 -19.09
C GLU A 645 -11.51 -18.44 -18.85
N PRO A 646 -12.17 -18.66 -17.69
CA PRO A 646 -13.54 -18.23 -17.43
C PRO A 646 -13.62 -16.77 -16.95
N TYR A 647 -12.84 -15.89 -17.58
CA TYR A 647 -12.83 -14.45 -17.37
C TYR A 647 -13.19 -13.70 -18.65
N ALA A 648 -13.29 -12.38 -18.57
CA ALA A 648 -13.42 -11.53 -19.74
C ALA A 648 -12.17 -11.66 -20.64
N PRO A 649 -12.35 -11.70 -21.98
CA PRO A 649 -11.27 -11.98 -22.92
C PRO A 649 -10.23 -10.84 -23.05
N ASN A 650 -10.54 -9.62 -22.61
CA ASN A 650 -9.69 -8.44 -22.86
C ASN A 650 -8.23 -8.64 -22.40
N GLY A 651 -7.29 -8.32 -23.28
CA GLY A 651 -5.85 -8.50 -23.09
C GLY A 651 -5.32 -9.83 -23.62
N TRP A 652 -6.17 -10.82 -23.89
CA TRP A 652 -5.74 -12.11 -24.46
C TRP A 652 -5.39 -12.01 -25.94
N GLU A 653 -5.90 -11.03 -26.68
CA GLU A 653 -5.55 -10.76 -28.08
C GLU A 653 -4.03 -10.59 -28.30
N ARG A 654 -3.29 -10.22 -27.25
CA ARG A 654 -1.82 -10.16 -27.26
C ARG A 654 -1.14 -11.53 -27.33
N TYR A 655 -1.78 -12.58 -26.81
CA TYR A 655 -1.18 -13.90 -26.61
C TYR A 655 -1.90 -15.03 -27.35
N ALA A 656 -3.14 -14.82 -27.74
CA ALA A 656 -4.02 -15.81 -28.36
C ALA A 656 -4.68 -15.23 -29.62
N ASP A 657 -5.17 -16.12 -30.47
CA ASP A 657 -5.95 -15.84 -31.67
C ASP A 657 -7.45 -16.14 -31.44
N ALA A 658 -7.77 -16.94 -30.42
CA ALA A 658 -9.15 -17.13 -29.98
C ALA A 658 -9.23 -17.38 -28.47
N GLY A 659 -10.40 -17.16 -27.88
CA GLY A 659 -10.63 -17.37 -26.45
C GLY A 659 -11.96 -18.04 -26.15
N ILE A 660 -11.92 -19.11 -25.36
CA ILE A 660 -13.11 -19.65 -24.67
C ILE A 660 -13.19 -18.97 -23.32
N CYS A 661 -13.96 -17.87 -23.30
CA CYS A 661 -14.04 -16.91 -22.21
C CYS A 661 -15.48 -16.69 -21.75
N VAL A 662 -15.67 -15.87 -20.71
CA VAL A 662 -17.00 -15.49 -20.20
C VAL A 662 -17.20 -13.98 -20.34
N THR A 663 -18.24 -13.57 -21.06
CA THR A 663 -18.54 -12.16 -21.39
C THR A 663 -19.81 -11.61 -20.74
N ARG A 664 -20.36 -12.35 -19.79
CA ARG A 664 -21.51 -11.95 -18.98
C ARG A 664 -21.24 -12.27 -17.52
N PHE A 665 -22.02 -11.68 -16.62
CA PHE A 665 -21.96 -12.07 -15.21
C PHE A 665 -22.29 -13.55 -15.01
N GLY A 666 -21.80 -14.04 -13.88
CA GLY A 666 -21.97 -15.38 -13.37
C GLY A 666 -23.41 -15.85 -13.16
N HIS A 667 -23.56 -17.03 -12.56
CA HIS A 667 -24.85 -17.60 -12.21
C HIS A 667 -24.75 -18.43 -10.93
N SER A 668 -25.77 -18.36 -10.07
CA SER A 668 -25.83 -19.13 -8.82
C SER A 668 -26.23 -20.57 -9.14
N LEU A 669 -25.23 -21.45 -9.19
CA LEU A 669 -25.36 -22.88 -9.47
C LEU A 669 -24.24 -23.63 -8.72
N PRO A 670 -24.40 -24.92 -8.37
CA PRO A 670 -23.28 -25.73 -7.90
C PRO A 670 -22.11 -25.70 -8.88
N GLY A 671 -20.86 -25.67 -8.40
CA GLY A 671 -19.68 -25.35 -9.23
C GLY A 671 -19.56 -26.13 -10.56
N LYS A 672 -19.83 -27.43 -10.55
CA LYS A 672 -19.87 -28.25 -11.79
C LYS A 672 -20.98 -27.83 -12.75
N ALA A 673 -22.16 -27.52 -12.21
CA ALA A 673 -23.29 -27.05 -13.01
C ALA A 673 -23.05 -25.63 -13.55
N ALA A 674 -22.34 -24.77 -12.80
CA ALA A 674 -21.90 -23.46 -13.28
C ALA A 674 -20.96 -23.60 -14.50
N TYR A 675 -19.93 -24.43 -14.41
CA TYR A 675 -19.03 -24.71 -15.54
C TYR A 675 -19.79 -25.20 -16.77
N LYS A 676 -20.68 -26.18 -16.58
CA LYS A 676 -21.55 -26.67 -17.65
C LYS A 676 -22.41 -25.58 -18.28
N PHE A 677 -23.05 -24.75 -17.45
CA PHE A 677 -23.89 -23.64 -17.92
C PHE A 677 -23.13 -22.65 -18.81
N PHE A 678 -21.85 -22.40 -18.51
CA PHE A 678 -20.98 -21.53 -19.30
C PHE A 678 -20.23 -22.26 -20.44
N GLY A 679 -20.52 -23.55 -20.67
CA GLY A 679 -19.91 -24.33 -21.75
C GLY A 679 -18.48 -24.80 -21.48
N PHE A 680 -18.04 -24.80 -20.21
CA PHE A 680 -16.78 -25.39 -19.77
C PHE A 680 -16.97 -26.88 -19.45
N GLU A 681 -17.27 -27.66 -20.49
CA GLU A 681 -17.22 -29.14 -20.50
C GLU A 681 -16.29 -29.56 -21.65
N THR A 682 -15.48 -30.60 -21.45
CA THR A 682 -14.43 -31.00 -22.41
C THR A 682 -14.97 -31.24 -23.83
N ASP A 683 -16.14 -31.86 -23.98
CA ASP A 683 -16.81 -32.06 -25.27
C ASP A 683 -17.16 -30.74 -25.96
N THR A 684 -17.71 -29.78 -25.20
CA THR A 684 -18.08 -28.46 -25.70
C THR A 684 -16.84 -27.67 -26.11
N LEU A 685 -15.82 -27.65 -25.25
CA LEU A 685 -14.55 -26.97 -25.52
C LEU A 685 -13.86 -27.55 -26.77
N THR A 686 -13.78 -28.88 -26.87
CA THR A 686 -13.22 -29.59 -28.04
C THR A 686 -13.94 -29.20 -29.33
N SER A 687 -15.28 -29.16 -29.29
CA SER A 687 -16.09 -28.78 -30.44
C SER A 687 -15.85 -27.33 -30.86
N LYS A 688 -15.78 -26.40 -29.90
CA LYS A 688 -15.47 -24.99 -30.16
C LYS A 688 -14.11 -24.83 -30.86
N VAL A 689 -13.06 -25.46 -30.33
CA VAL A 689 -11.71 -25.40 -30.92
C VAL A 689 -11.70 -26.01 -32.32
N ALA A 690 -12.29 -27.20 -32.51
CA ALA A 690 -12.31 -27.86 -33.82
C ALA A 690 -13.05 -27.02 -34.87
N ASN A 691 -14.20 -26.46 -34.51
CA ASN A 691 -14.99 -25.60 -35.40
C ASN A 691 -14.24 -24.32 -35.77
N TYR A 692 -13.55 -23.69 -34.81
CA TYR A 692 -12.70 -22.53 -35.06
C TYR A 692 -11.59 -22.85 -36.07
N LEU A 693 -10.87 -23.96 -35.86
CA LEU A 693 -9.81 -24.39 -36.79
C LEU A 693 -10.35 -24.70 -38.19
N GLU A 694 -11.54 -25.28 -38.30
CA GLU A 694 -12.22 -25.47 -39.58
C GLU A 694 -12.57 -24.13 -40.25
N GLN A 695 -13.09 -23.15 -39.49
CA GLN A 695 -13.46 -21.83 -40.01
C GLN A 695 -12.24 -21.07 -40.56
N ILE A 696 -11.15 -20.97 -39.80
CA ILE A 696 -9.92 -20.27 -40.24
C ILE A 696 -9.18 -21.01 -41.37
N SER A 697 -9.52 -22.28 -41.61
CA SER A 697 -9.02 -23.02 -42.79
C SER A 697 -9.75 -22.62 -44.08
N LYS A 698 -10.99 -22.12 -43.96
CA LYS A 698 -11.87 -21.72 -45.07
C LYS A 698 -11.89 -20.21 -45.31
N ASP A 699 -11.68 -19.41 -44.26
CA ASP A 699 -11.71 -17.96 -44.32
C ASP A 699 -10.38 -17.37 -43.84
N GLU A 700 -9.62 -16.80 -44.78
CA GLU A 700 -8.33 -16.19 -44.49
C GLU A 700 -8.46 -14.87 -43.70
N PHE A 701 -9.61 -14.19 -43.76
CA PHE A 701 -9.83 -12.94 -43.01
C PHE A 701 -9.95 -13.18 -41.51
N LEU A 702 -10.34 -14.39 -41.09
CA LEU A 702 -10.35 -14.77 -39.67
C LEU A 702 -8.95 -15.03 -39.12
N ARG A 703 -7.92 -15.20 -39.98
CA ARG A 703 -6.55 -15.42 -39.52
C ARG A 703 -5.94 -14.12 -39.04
N GLY A 704 -5.65 -14.06 -37.73
CA GLY A 704 -4.99 -12.91 -37.11
C GLY A 704 -5.95 -11.96 -36.38
N GLU A 705 -7.26 -12.16 -36.53
CA GLU A 705 -8.26 -11.55 -35.67
C GLU A 705 -8.44 -12.38 -34.39
N PHE A 706 -8.70 -11.71 -33.27
CA PHE A 706 -9.06 -12.42 -32.03
C PHE A 706 -10.54 -12.80 -32.05
N VAL A 707 -10.84 -14.09 -31.86
CA VAL A 707 -12.22 -14.62 -31.89
C VAL A 707 -12.66 -15.14 -30.52
N GLU A 708 -13.81 -14.69 -30.04
CA GLU A 708 -14.47 -15.25 -28.86
C GLU A 708 -15.33 -16.46 -29.26
N LEU A 709 -15.09 -17.63 -28.65
CA LEU A 709 -15.66 -18.92 -29.05
C LEU A 709 -16.84 -19.41 -28.21
#